data_AF-A0A937N909-F1
#
_entry.id   AF-A0A937N909-F1
#
_cell.length_a   1.000
_cell.length_b   1.000
_cell.length_c   1.000
_cell.angle_alpha   90.00
_cell.angle_beta   90.00
_cell.angle_gamma   90.00
#
_symmetry.space_group_name_H-M   'P 1'
#
loop_
_entity.id
_entity.type
_entity.pdbx_description
1 polymer ?
#
loop_
_entity_poly.entity_id
_entity_poly.type
_entity_poly.pdbx_seq_one_letter_code
_entity_poly.pdbx_strand_id
1 'polypeptide(L)'
;VISHHDRLLADTVTWWKEKLTPTVHVTSGDRRLDDLVEGLKVLLLVQQDAQGGVCPMVNFKGVWLRDSNGPLLGFLHSGLYENARRLLTYYRQASALHGFTGREFPLDLDVESDPDLTPEKWAASGTDRCEVPSFVVLQHAWWLDATGDKTLLERHWHYVRRNAIHQVLIDGPHGPLQTFNGDETYMGGAYYSLFPTRSGYPNALIRPDAYSADSMFEYVAAHEAMVRLARIMEREEECTRFENSAARMRQSIERHLWLPEEQRYAPALSPVNFEPHRAPFAPINLRPIWVGYLSPDDQKARSNLEGTLRWLWRPPGLVRMTPFMDHFIGCAPGYLVSNLAAVRHPKAAAAFSALIGSASASGEWVEVHKPDRPSYGYGDGRYANRLRPWESGINLDAILFYLTGARRSEGRRMTIRPLLPPNCDRLVVDNLPLGRGRLKLTVTRDGPRARYTVTNTSQERLTVDGKTLDPGDSHQATVSLPVPPGSEDASPGTYREPLRWGEGVRRLSITAQRQTPADGVQLLDVGLPFSAKDLAVFLAQRPATVEQIEIHSSAQPLNRTTLKPLMQVLDHPEVKKELEQFRKDGGRVLVPRFLRAFGLHGPVSDPDQTLLKKDPPIITADYNATQWVRHESPSSYINLDAVLRPNDHVAAFARCVLVAQRPHRLTFHLGADDGVVLWVGGRRVVERLGHHHHQFGRDRVTVELPQGETPVVVGVHEINGAWGFSLRISDEDGLPPEGITVKPSA
;
A
#
# COMPACT_ATOMS: atom_id res chain seq x y z
N VAL A 1 8.04 -41.58 -33.55
CA VAL A 1 8.48 -40.30 -32.93
C VAL A 1 7.89 -39.11 -33.66
N ILE A 2 8.18 -38.89 -34.96
CA ILE A 2 7.58 -37.78 -35.75
C ILE A 2 6.04 -37.81 -35.75
N SER A 3 5.43 -38.98 -36.03
CA SER A 3 3.97 -39.15 -35.99
C SER A 3 3.31 -38.93 -34.60
N HIS A 4 4.10 -39.00 -33.53
CA HIS A 4 3.63 -38.73 -32.17
C HIS A 4 3.68 -37.24 -31.86
N HIS A 5 4.71 -36.53 -32.34
CA HIS A 5 4.81 -35.07 -32.22
C HIS A 5 3.72 -34.35 -33.02
N ASP A 6 3.43 -34.80 -34.25
CA ASP A 6 2.39 -34.20 -35.09
C ASP A 6 1.00 -34.35 -34.45
N ARG A 7 0.75 -35.52 -33.83
CA ARG A 7 -0.48 -35.77 -33.09
C ARG A 7 -0.58 -34.89 -31.84
N LEU A 8 0.47 -34.81 -31.04
CA LEU A 8 0.50 -33.97 -29.84
C LEU A 8 0.27 -32.48 -30.18
N LEU A 9 0.86 -31.99 -31.26
CA LEU A 9 0.62 -30.64 -31.75
C LEU A 9 -0.83 -30.44 -32.19
N ALA A 10 -1.39 -31.38 -32.96
CA ALA A 10 -2.80 -31.32 -33.39
C ALA A 10 -3.77 -31.34 -32.20
N ASP A 11 -3.53 -32.19 -31.21
CA ASP A 11 -4.32 -32.29 -29.99
C ASP A 11 -4.23 -30.99 -29.17
N THR A 12 -3.03 -30.42 -29.04
CA THR A 12 -2.80 -29.14 -28.33
C THR A 12 -3.52 -27.99 -29.03
N VAL A 13 -3.45 -27.90 -30.36
CA VAL A 13 -4.15 -26.87 -31.14
C VAL A 13 -5.67 -27.02 -31.02
N THR A 14 -6.16 -28.26 -31.07
CA THR A 14 -7.59 -28.56 -30.91
C THR A 14 -8.08 -28.15 -29.52
N TRP A 15 -7.33 -28.49 -28.47
CA TRP A 15 -7.63 -28.09 -27.10
C TRP A 15 -7.72 -26.57 -26.95
N TRP A 16 -6.75 -25.81 -27.48
CA TRP A 16 -6.80 -24.35 -27.41
C TRP A 16 -7.98 -23.76 -28.17
N LYS A 17 -8.32 -24.29 -29.35
CA LYS A 17 -9.50 -23.87 -30.11
C LYS A 17 -10.78 -24.12 -29.32
N GLU A 18 -10.95 -25.32 -28.77
CA GLU A 18 -12.13 -25.67 -27.95
C GLU A 18 -12.22 -24.82 -26.69
N LYS A 19 -11.08 -24.50 -26.06
CA LYS A 19 -11.03 -23.68 -24.85
C LYS A 19 -11.36 -22.20 -25.12
N LEU A 20 -10.93 -21.66 -26.25
CA LEU A 20 -11.09 -20.23 -26.59
C LEU A 20 -12.35 -19.91 -27.40
N THR A 21 -12.87 -20.84 -28.22
CA THR A 21 -14.10 -20.62 -29.02
C THR A 21 -15.31 -20.15 -28.20
N PRO A 22 -15.59 -20.68 -26.98
CA PRO A 22 -16.74 -20.24 -26.19
C PRO A 22 -16.44 -18.99 -25.35
N THR A 23 -15.34 -18.27 -25.61
CA THR A 23 -14.99 -17.02 -24.94
C THR A 23 -15.34 -15.78 -25.75
N VAL A 24 -15.22 -14.60 -25.14
CA VAL A 24 -15.45 -13.32 -25.84
C VAL A 24 -14.46 -13.12 -26.98
N HIS A 25 -14.91 -12.60 -28.12
CA HIS A 25 -14.06 -12.27 -29.27
C HIS A 25 -14.28 -10.83 -29.71
N VAL A 26 -13.19 -10.12 -30.02
CA VAL A 26 -13.23 -8.71 -30.44
C VAL A 26 -12.80 -8.60 -31.90
N THR A 27 -13.56 -7.82 -32.67
CA THR A 27 -13.19 -7.40 -34.01
C THR A 27 -13.36 -5.88 -34.09
N SER A 28 -12.23 -5.17 -34.06
CA SER A 28 -12.19 -3.70 -34.01
C SER A 28 -11.63 -3.06 -35.27
N GLY A 29 -11.03 -3.85 -36.16
CA GLY A 29 -10.24 -3.35 -37.28
C GLY A 29 -8.80 -2.97 -36.90
N ASP A 30 -8.47 -2.95 -35.61
CA ASP A 30 -7.09 -2.89 -35.10
C ASP A 30 -6.65 -4.30 -34.68
N ARG A 31 -5.86 -4.93 -35.54
CA ARG A 31 -5.33 -6.27 -35.30
C ARG A 31 -4.53 -6.36 -33.99
N ARG A 32 -3.83 -5.30 -33.57
CA ARG A 32 -3.07 -5.31 -32.31
C ARG A 32 -4.01 -5.45 -31.11
N LEU A 33 -5.12 -4.73 -31.11
CA LEU A 33 -6.14 -4.82 -30.06
C LEU A 33 -6.80 -6.21 -30.07
N ASP A 34 -7.21 -6.67 -31.25
CA ASP A 34 -7.91 -7.95 -31.40
C ASP A 34 -7.00 -9.12 -30.94
N ASP A 35 -5.74 -9.17 -31.39
CA ASP A 35 -4.76 -10.18 -31.00
C ASP A 35 -4.41 -10.08 -29.49
N LEU A 36 -4.37 -8.87 -28.92
CA LEU A 36 -4.07 -8.67 -27.50
C LEU A 36 -5.15 -9.25 -26.59
N VAL A 37 -6.43 -9.09 -26.93
CA VAL A 37 -7.54 -9.69 -26.15
C VAL A 37 -7.43 -11.21 -26.15
N GLU A 38 -7.12 -11.83 -27.28
CA GLU A 38 -6.90 -13.27 -27.38
C GLU A 38 -5.67 -13.73 -26.59
N GLY A 39 -4.55 -13.02 -26.74
CA GLY A 39 -3.30 -13.32 -26.04
C GLY A 39 -3.42 -13.24 -24.52
N LEU A 40 -4.19 -12.28 -23.99
CA LEU A 40 -4.42 -12.15 -22.56
C LEU A 40 -5.24 -13.31 -21.98
N LYS A 41 -6.23 -13.83 -22.71
CA LYS A 41 -6.96 -15.04 -22.28
C LYS A 41 -6.02 -16.25 -22.18
N VAL A 42 -5.14 -16.42 -23.16
CA VAL A 42 -4.11 -17.47 -23.16
C VAL A 42 -3.17 -17.29 -21.96
N LEU A 43 -2.70 -16.05 -21.71
CA LEU A 43 -1.81 -15.75 -20.59
C LEU A 43 -2.43 -16.12 -19.24
N LEU A 44 -3.69 -15.74 -19.00
CA LEU A 44 -4.38 -16.09 -17.75
C LEU A 44 -4.56 -17.60 -17.59
N LEU A 45 -4.86 -18.32 -18.68
CA LEU A 45 -5.03 -19.77 -18.67
C LEU A 45 -3.72 -20.51 -18.34
N VAL A 46 -2.57 -20.06 -18.85
CA VAL A 46 -1.27 -20.69 -18.54
C VAL A 46 -0.75 -20.35 -17.14
N GLN A 47 -1.26 -19.29 -16.51
CA GLN A 47 -0.93 -18.88 -15.15
C GLN A 47 -1.74 -19.60 -14.06
N GLN A 48 -2.80 -20.32 -14.44
CA GLN A 48 -3.63 -21.07 -13.53
C GLN A 48 -3.18 -22.54 -13.46
N ASP A 49 -2.92 -23.03 -12.26
CA ASP A 49 -2.56 -24.44 -12.05
C ASP A 49 -3.78 -25.37 -12.21
N ALA A 50 -3.55 -26.69 -12.16
CA ALA A 50 -4.61 -27.70 -12.35
C ALA A 50 -5.61 -27.75 -11.17
N GLN A 51 -5.26 -27.27 -9.98
CA GLN A 51 -6.13 -27.17 -8.83
C GLN A 51 -6.94 -25.85 -8.82
N GLY A 52 -6.38 -24.75 -9.34
CA GLY A 52 -7.11 -23.53 -9.66
C GLY A 52 -6.48 -22.23 -9.17
N GLY A 53 -5.43 -22.32 -8.35
CA GLY A 53 -4.59 -21.19 -7.94
C GLY A 53 -3.89 -20.54 -9.13
N VAL A 54 -3.57 -19.25 -8.98
CA VAL A 54 -2.94 -18.45 -10.02
C VAL A 54 -1.61 -17.89 -9.52
N CYS A 55 -0.58 -18.04 -10.34
CA CYS A 55 0.79 -17.68 -9.98
C CYS A 55 1.43 -16.77 -11.03
N PRO A 56 2.17 -15.72 -10.64
CA PRO A 56 3.06 -15.05 -11.58
C PRO A 56 4.17 -15.99 -12.05
N MET A 57 4.42 -16.05 -13.36
CA MET A 57 5.22 -17.15 -13.93
C MET A 57 6.74 -17.01 -13.74
N VAL A 58 7.23 -15.86 -13.25
CA VAL A 58 8.67 -15.61 -13.19
C VAL A 58 9.12 -15.24 -11.77
N ASN A 59 9.92 -16.11 -11.16
CA ASN A 59 10.53 -15.97 -9.82
C ASN A 59 9.58 -16.04 -8.61
N PHE A 60 8.30 -16.34 -8.80
CA PHE A 60 7.35 -16.52 -7.70
C PHE A 60 7.14 -18.02 -7.41
N LYS A 61 6.93 -18.33 -6.12
CA LYS A 61 6.75 -19.70 -5.60
C LYS A 61 5.45 -19.86 -4.80
N GLY A 62 4.54 -18.91 -4.92
CA GLY A 62 3.30 -18.87 -4.17
C GLY A 62 2.13 -18.46 -5.05
N VAL A 63 0.95 -18.44 -4.45
CA VAL A 63 -0.26 -17.91 -5.04
C VAL A 63 -0.82 -16.86 -4.09
N TRP A 64 -1.14 -15.66 -4.61
CA TRP A 64 -1.59 -14.53 -3.80
C TRP A 64 -3.09 -14.36 -3.97
N LEU A 65 -3.84 -14.42 -2.87
CA LEU A 65 -5.30 -14.34 -2.90
C LEU A 65 -5.75 -13.03 -3.51
N ARG A 66 -5.16 -11.91 -3.07
CA ARG A 66 -5.49 -10.62 -3.64
C ARG A 66 -5.22 -10.62 -5.14
N ASP A 67 -4.01 -10.97 -5.56
CA ASP A 67 -3.57 -10.91 -6.97
C ASP A 67 -4.45 -11.75 -7.93
N SER A 68 -5.29 -12.63 -7.38
CA SER A 68 -6.29 -13.36 -8.14
C SER A 68 -7.50 -12.53 -8.62
N ASN A 69 -7.71 -11.28 -8.16
CA ASN A 69 -8.84 -10.48 -8.70
C ASN A 69 -8.70 -10.21 -10.20
N GLY A 70 -7.46 -9.98 -10.68
CA GLY A 70 -7.20 -9.76 -12.10
C GLY A 70 -7.65 -10.96 -12.94
N PRO A 71 -7.10 -12.16 -12.70
CA PRO A 71 -7.54 -13.38 -13.37
C PRO A 71 -9.02 -13.67 -13.20
N LEU A 72 -9.58 -13.48 -12.01
CA LEU A 72 -11.00 -13.72 -11.78
C LEU A 72 -11.87 -12.84 -12.69
N LEU A 73 -11.63 -11.52 -12.71
CA LEU A 73 -12.37 -10.60 -13.59
C LEU A 73 -12.15 -10.95 -15.07
N GLY A 74 -10.90 -11.26 -15.47
CA GLY A 74 -10.58 -11.70 -16.82
C GLY A 74 -11.32 -12.99 -17.22
N PHE A 75 -11.40 -13.98 -16.34
CA PHE A 75 -12.13 -15.23 -16.57
C PHE A 75 -13.64 -14.99 -16.65
N LEU A 76 -14.20 -14.24 -15.70
CA LEU A 76 -15.63 -13.93 -15.68
C LEU A 76 -16.05 -13.17 -16.94
N HIS A 77 -15.35 -12.10 -17.30
CA HIS A 77 -15.76 -11.25 -18.42
C HIS A 77 -15.38 -11.79 -19.80
N SER A 78 -14.52 -12.80 -19.85
CA SER A 78 -14.24 -13.57 -21.07
C SER A 78 -15.11 -14.83 -21.21
N GLY A 79 -15.86 -15.23 -20.18
CA GLY A 79 -16.75 -16.40 -20.23
C GLY A 79 -16.10 -17.72 -19.79
N LEU A 80 -14.90 -17.67 -19.21
CA LEU A 80 -14.15 -18.80 -18.65
C LEU A 80 -14.63 -19.13 -17.22
N TYR A 81 -15.93 -19.31 -17.02
CA TYR A 81 -16.53 -19.47 -15.70
C TYR A 81 -16.01 -20.67 -14.92
N GLU A 82 -15.66 -21.77 -15.58
CA GLU A 82 -15.08 -22.92 -14.89
C GLU A 82 -13.70 -22.61 -14.29
N ASN A 83 -12.89 -21.82 -14.99
CA ASN A 83 -11.60 -21.36 -14.48
C ASN A 83 -11.79 -20.40 -13.29
N ALA A 84 -12.78 -19.50 -13.35
CA ALA A 84 -13.16 -18.64 -12.22
C ALA A 84 -13.65 -19.46 -11.01
N ARG A 85 -14.49 -20.49 -11.23
CA ARG A 85 -14.99 -21.38 -10.17
C ARG A 85 -13.86 -22.08 -9.45
N ARG A 86 -12.95 -22.72 -10.21
CA ARG A 86 -11.77 -23.41 -9.67
C ARG A 86 -10.87 -22.47 -8.87
N LEU A 87 -10.69 -21.23 -9.32
CA LEU A 87 -9.93 -20.22 -8.58
C LEU A 87 -10.55 -19.90 -7.22
N LEU A 88 -11.86 -19.62 -7.18
CA LEU A 88 -12.54 -19.31 -5.91
C LEU A 88 -12.56 -20.53 -4.97
N THR A 89 -12.76 -21.72 -5.52
CA THR A 89 -12.73 -22.97 -4.76
C THR A 89 -11.34 -23.24 -4.18
N TYR A 90 -10.27 -23.04 -4.97
CA TYR A 90 -8.90 -23.20 -4.51
C TYR A 90 -8.60 -22.34 -3.27
N TYR A 91 -8.89 -21.04 -3.30
CA TYR A 91 -8.58 -20.17 -2.16
C TYR A 91 -9.43 -20.47 -0.92
N ARG A 92 -10.68 -20.93 -1.10
CA ARG A 92 -11.49 -21.46 0.02
C ARG A 92 -10.84 -22.71 0.61
N GLN A 93 -10.42 -23.66 -0.22
CA GLN A 93 -9.79 -24.91 0.22
C GLN A 93 -8.46 -24.66 0.93
N ALA A 94 -7.60 -23.82 0.35
CA ALA A 94 -6.34 -23.40 0.96
C ALA A 94 -6.58 -22.74 2.33
N SER A 95 -7.54 -21.80 2.41
CA SER A 95 -7.88 -21.15 3.69
C SER A 95 -8.42 -22.15 4.73
N ALA A 96 -9.20 -23.14 4.28
CA ALA A 96 -9.75 -24.18 5.13
C ALA A 96 -8.66 -25.11 5.69
N LEU A 97 -7.70 -25.51 4.85
CA LEU A 97 -6.56 -26.34 5.26
C LEU A 97 -5.67 -25.66 6.28
N HIS A 98 -5.43 -24.37 6.09
CA HIS A 98 -4.60 -23.59 7.01
C HIS A 98 -5.36 -23.13 8.27
N GLY A 99 -6.69 -23.23 8.30
CA GLY A 99 -7.51 -22.60 9.34
C GLY A 99 -7.34 -21.07 9.38
N PHE A 100 -6.89 -20.47 8.29
CA PHE A 100 -6.54 -19.06 8.18
C PHE A 100 -6.66 -18.57 6.74
N THR A 101 -7.38 -17.47 6.52
CA THR A 101 -7.42 -16.81 5.19
C THR A 101 -6.26 -15.83 5.07
N GLY A 102 -5.17 -16.25 4.44
CA GLY A 102 -3.94 -15.47 4.29
C GLY A 102 -3.78 -14.78 2.94
N ARG A 103 -2.83 -13.84 2.90
CA ARG A 103 -2.34 -13.17 1.67
C ARG A 103 -1.81 -14.12 0.61
N GLU A 104 -1.06 -15.14 1.02
CA GLU A 104 -0.25 -16.00 0.16
C GLU A 104 -0.32 -17.45 0.65
N PHE A 105 -0.34 -18.39 -0.28
CA PHE A 105 -0.21 -19.82 -0.04
C PHE A 105 0.92 -20.42 -0.90
N PRO A 106 1.54 -21.54 -0.48
CA PRO A 106 2.54 -22.25 -1.28
C PRO A 106 1.97 -22.68 -2.64
N LEU A 107 2.77 -22.56 -3.70
CA LEU A 107 2.33 -22.95 -5.05
C LEU A 107 2.06 -24.46 -5.18
N ASP A 108 2.79 -25.28 -4.42
CA ASP A 108 2.67 -26.73 -4.36
C ASP A 108 1.70 -27.23 -3.29
N LEU A 109 0.89 -26.33 -2.71
CA LEU A 109 -0.15 -26.72 -1.76
C LEU A 109 -1.17 -27.64 -2.44
N ASP A 110 -1.29 -28.85 -1.90
CA ASP A 110 -2.31 -29.81 -2.28
C ASP A 110 -3.62 -29.50 -1.57
N VAL A 111 -4.63 -29.11 -2.35
CA VAL A 111 -5.97 -28.76 -1.86
C VAL A 111 -7.01 -29.86 -2.12
N GLU A 112 -6.61 -31.03 -2.64
CA GLU A 112 -7.52 -32.14 -3.01
C GLU A 112 -8.35 -32.66 -1.83
N SER A 113 -7.81 -32.59 -0.61
CA SER A 113 -8.52 -33.01 0.60
C SER A 113 -9.79 -32.20 0.89
N ASP A 114 -9.91 -30.99 0.32
CA ASP A 114 -11.07 -30.08 0.40
C ASP A 114 -11.85 -30.17 1.71
N PRO A 115 -11.23 -29.81 2.85
CA PRO A 115 -11.83 -30.04 4.15
C PRO A 115 -13.10 -29.19 4.28
N ASP A 116 -14.25 -29.84 4.43
CA ASP A 116 -15.50 -29.11 4.62
C ASP A 116 -15.66 -28.68 6.09
N LEU A 117 -15.17 -27.48 6.41
CA LEU A 117 -15.23 -26.95 7.76
C LEU A 117 -16.67 -26.61 8.15
N THR A 118 -17.07 -27.02 9.36
CA THR A 118 -18.35 -26.65 9.95
C THR A 118 -18.44 -25.12 10.18
N PRO A 119 -19.64 -24.55 10.36
CA PRO A 119 -19.80 -23.13 10.67
C PRO A 119 -18.98 -22.68 11.88
N GLU A 120 -18.86 -23.52 12.91
CA GLU A 120 -18.09 -23.26 14.13
C GLU A 120 -16.59 -23.23 13.85
N LYS A 121 -16.09 -24.13 13.00
CA LYS A 121 -14.69 -24.15 12.58
C LYS A 121 -14.33 -22.92 11.74
N TRP A 122 -15.21 -22.51 10.83
CA TRP A 122 -15.04 -21.24 10.11
C TRP A 122 -15.08 -20.04 11.07
N ALA A 123 -15.98 -20.03 12.04
CA ALA A 123 -16.05 -18.97 13.04
C ALA A 123 -14.77 -18.88 13.89
N ALA A 124 -14.07 -19.99 14.10
CA ALA A 124 -12.79 -20.04 14.80
C ALA A 124 -11.55 -19.76 13.92
N SER A 125 -11.66 -19.90 12.59
CA SER A 125 -10.54 -19.70 11.65
C SER A 125 -10.03 -18.25 11.63
N GLY A 126 -8.75 -18.00 11.41
CA GLY A 126 -8.22 -16.63 11.29
C GLY A 126 -8.42 -16.02 9.91
N THR A 127 -8.18 -14.71 9.79
CA THR A 127 -8.11 -13.98 8.52
C THR A 127 -6.97 -12.99 8.60
N ASP A 128 -6.42 -12.61 7.45
CA ASP A 128 -5.57 -11.43 7.37
C ASP A 128 -6.32 -10.19 7.90
N ARG A 129 -5.57 -9.16 8.27
CA ARG A 129 -6.11 -8.03 9.05
C ARG A 129 -7.01 -7.10 8.24
N CYS A 130 -6.75 -6.94 6.95
CA CYS A 130 -7.49 -6.07 6.03
C CYS A 130 -7.23 -6.45 4.56
N GLU A 131 -7.97 -5.85 3.63
CA GLU A 131 -7.88 -6.02 2.16
C GLU A 131 -8.21 -7.42 1.64
N VAL A 132 -7.34 -8.41 1.90
CA VAL A 132 -7.54 -9.82 1.53
C VAL A 132 -8.95 -10.32 1.88
N PRO A 133 -9.42 -10.19 3.15
CA PRO A 133 -10.80 -10.52 3.51
C PRO A 133 -11.87 -9.74 2.75
N SER A 134 -11.66 -8.45 2.46
CA SER A 134 -12.62 -7.66 1.67
C SER A 134 -12.71 -8.18 0.24
N PHE A 135 -11.59 -8.56 -0.36
CA PHE A 135 -11.58 -9.14 -1.71
C PHE A 135 -12.24 -10.50 -1.76
N VAL A 136 -12.10 -11.36 -0.75
CA VAL A 136 -12.87 -12.62 -0.70
C VAL A 136 -14.36 -12.33 -0.91
N VAL A 137 -14.91 -11.32 -0.22
CA VAL A 137 -16.32 -10.94 -0.40
C VAL A 137 -16.60 -10.41 -1.81
N LEU A 138 -15.79 -9.47 -2.29
CA LEU A 138 -15.98 -8.84 -3.60
C LEU A 138 -15.88 -9.84 -4.74
N GLN A 139 -14.94 -10.78 -4.68
CA GLN A 139 -14.77 -11.86 -5.64
C GLN A 139 -16.03 -12.72 -5.78
N HIS A 140 -16.68 -13.06 -4.67
CA HIS A 140 -17.93 -13.83 -4.68
C HIS A 140 -19.13 -13.00 -5.16
N ALA A 141 -19.12 -11.69 -4.88
CA ALA A 141 -20.09 -10.77 -5.44
C ALA A 141 -19.97 -10.65 -6.97
N TRP A 142 -18.75 -10.52 -7.49
CA TRP A 142 -18.50 -10.51 -8.94
C TRP A 142 -18.86 -11.85 -9.60
N TRP A 143 -18.59 -12.98 -8.95
CA TRP A 143 -19.04 -14.29 -9.39
C TRP A 143 -20.55 -14.32 -9.59
N LEU A 144 -21.31 -13.93 -8.56
CA LEU A 144 -22.77 -13.94 -8.61
C LEU A 144 -23.31 -12.99 -9.70
N ASP A 145 -22.71 -11.80 -9.85
CA ASP A 145 -23.14 -10.84 -10.86
C ASP A 145 -22.89 -11.36 -12.29
N ALA A 146 -21.79 -12.08 -12.51
CA ALA A 146 -21.46 -12.65 -13.81
C ALA A 146 -22.24 -13.94 -14.13
N THR A 147 -22.38 -14.85 -13.17
CA THR A 147 -22.88 -16.22 -13.42
C THR A 147 -24.33 -16.43 -12.99
N GLY A 148 -24.80 -15.70 -11.97
CA GLY A 148 -26.06 -15.97 -11.29
C GLY A 148 -26.05 -17.25 -10.46
N ASP A 149 -24.90 -17.93 -10.36
CA ASP A 149 -24.78 -19.21 -9.66
C ASP A 149 -24.65 -19.02 -8.15
N LYS A 150 -25.74 -19.33 -7.45
CA LYS A 150 -25.81 -19.31 -5.99
C LYS A 150 -25.14 -20.50 -5.32
N THR A 151 -24.97 -21.63 -6.01
CA THR A 151 -24.52 -22.89 -5.41
C THR A 151 -23.09 -22.79 -4.88
N LEU A 152 -22.22 -22.06 -5.59
CA LEU A 152 -20.87 -21.78 -5.10
C LEU A 152 -20.91 -20.90 -3.84
N LEU A 153 -21.78 -19.89 -3.82
CA LEU A 153 -21.93 -19.00 -2.67
C LEU A 153 -22.53 -19.73 -1.46
N GLU A 154 -23.49 -20.63 -1.65
CA GLU A 154 -24.02 -21.52 -0.61
C GLU A 154 -22.89 -22.31 0.05
N ARG A 155 -22.04 -22.94 -0.76
CA ARG A 155 -20.88 -23.71 -0.28
C ARG A 155 -19.86 -22.83 0.44
N HIS A 156 -19.65 -21.61 -0.04
CA HIS A 156 -18.63 -20.70 0.48
C HIS A 156 -19.15 -19.74 1.55
N TRP A 157 -20.43 -19.81 1.93
CA TRP A 157 -21.09 -18.79 2.75
C TRP A 157 -20.33 -18.49 4.04
N HIS A 158 -19.97 -19.52 4.81
CA HIS A 158 -19.28 -19.33 6.08
C HIS A 158 -17.85 -18.78 5.91
N TYR A 159 -17.16 -19.12 4.82
CA TYR A 159 -15.86 -18.57 4.45
C TYR A 159 -15.95 -17.07 4.10
N VAL A 160 -16.90 -16.71 3.24
CA VAL A 160 -17.15 -15.32 2.81
C VAL A 160 -17.56 -14.46 4.01
N ARG A 161 -18.51 -14.96 4.81
CA ARG A 161 -18.98 -14.30 6.03
C ARG A 161 -17.85 -14.09 7.04
N ARG A 162 -16.99 -15.10 7.26
CA ARG A 162 -15.86 -14.99 8.19
C ARG A 162 -14.93 -13.84 7.80
N ASN A 163 -14.62 -13.74 6.50
CA ASN A 163 -13.78 -12.68 5.96
C ASN A 163 -14.42 -11.29 6.09
N ALA A 164 -15.74 -11.17 5.97
CA ALA A 164 -16.40 -9.89 6.23
C ALA A 164 -16.27 -9.42 7.70
N ILE A 165 -16.44 -10.33 8.67
CA ILE A 165 -16.64 -9.94 10.07
C ILE A 165 -15.38 -9.89 10.93
N HIS A 166 -14.24 -10.44 10.46
CA HIS A 166 -13.03 -10.63 11.28
C HIS A 166 -11.85 -9.74 10.87
N GLN A 167 -12.13 -8.62 10.20
CA GLN A 167 -11.09 -7.64 9.88
C GLN A 167 -10.73 -6.80 11.12
N VAL A 168 -9.47 -6.36 11.20
CA VAL A 168 -8.98 -5.52 12.29
C VAL A 168 -9.34 -4.06 12.03
N LEU A 169 -10.03 -3.45 12.99
CA LEU A 169 -10.37 -2.02 12.99
C LEU A 169 -9.65 -1.33 14.15
N ILE A 170 -9.16 -0.12 13.91
CA ILE A 170 -8.47 0.72 14.90
C ILE A 170 -9.34 1.95 15.17
N ASP A 171 -9.59 2.30 16.42
CA ASP A 171 -10.37 3.50 16.74
C ASP A 171 -9.56 4.77 16.43
N GLY A 172 -10.09 5.59 15.52
CA GLY A 172 -9.61 6.93 15.19
C GLY A 172 -10.51 8.03 15.75
N PRO A 173 -10.10 9.31 15.64
CA PRO A 173 -10.79 10.43 16.27
C PRO A 173 -12.21 10.67 15.73
N HIS A 174 -12.53 10.22 14.52
CA HIS A 174 -13.87 10.36 13.93
C HIS A 174 -14.52 9.05 13.51
N GLY A 175 -13.99 7.90 13.95
CA GLY A 175 -14.51 6.58 13.59
C GLY A 175 -13.41 5.53 13.39
N PRO A 176 -13.77 4.31 12.97
CA PRO A 176 -12.83 3.23 12.75
C PRO A 176 -11.90 3.55 11.57
N LEU A 177 -10.66 3.08 11.68
CA LEU A 177 -9.61 3.18 10.68
C LEU A 177 -9.06 1.78 10.39
N GLN A 178 -8.45 1.63 9.22
CA GLN A 178 -7.63 0.46 8.89
C GLN A 178 -6.26 0.94 8.40
N THR A 179 -5.25 0.11 8.59
CA THR A 179 -3.92 0.29 8.01
C THR A 179 -3.84 -0.46 6.68
N PHE A 180 -2.81 -0.21 5.88
CA PHE A 180 -2.46 -1.04 4.71
C PHE A 180 -2.19 -2.46 5.15
N ASN A 181 -2.46 -3.49 4.33
CA ASN A 181 -2.07 -4.87 4.62
C ASN A 181 -0.53 -5.07 4.59
N GLY A 182 0.18 -4.27 3.80
CA GLY A 182 1.64 -4.26 3.69
C GLY A 182 2.21 -5.09 2.53
N ASP A 183 1.35 -5.76 1.75
CA ASP A 183 1.72 -6.49 0.54
C ASP A 183 1.22 -5.78 -0.74
N GLU A 184 0.98 -4.47 -0.65
CA GLU A 184 0.51 -3.71 -1.78
C GLU A 184 1.54 -3.67 -2.89
N THR A 185 1.10 -3.87 -4.13
CA THR A 185 1.97 -3.79 -5.31
C THR A 185 2.77 -2.49 -5.26
N TYR A 186 2.14 -1.37 -4.84
CA TYR A 186 2.75 -0.04 -4.71
C TYR A 186 3.44 0.24 -3.36
N MET A 187 3.57 -0.72 -2.44
CA MET A 187 4.28 -0.52 -1.16
C MET A 187 5.39 -1.54 -0.97
N GLY A 188 5.05 -2.81 -0.69
CA GLY A 188 6.00 -3.87 -0.31
C GLY A 188 6.79 -4.48 -1.48
N GLY A 189 6.26 -4.40 -2.71
CA GLY A 189 6.89 -4.91 -3.93
C GLY A 189 7.53 -3.81 -4.78
N ALA A 190 6.73 -3.19 -5.66
CA ALA A 190 7.17 -2.23 -6.68
C ALA A 190 8.05 -1.10 -6.13
N TYR A 191 7.55 -0.34 -5.16
CA TYR A 191 8.24 0.87 -4.70
C TYR A 191 9.20 0.62 -3.54
N TYR A 192 9.05 -0.52 -2.85
CA TYR A 192 10.07 -1.02 -1.94
C TYR A 192 11.45 -1.10 -2.59
N SER A 193 11.46 -1.57 -3.84
CA SER A 193 12.67 -1.72 -4.63
C SER A 193 13.28 -0.41 -5.18
N LEU A 194 12.51 0.70 -5.15
CA LEU A 194 12.93 2.00 -5.67
C LEU A 194 13.47 2.94 -4.57
N PHE A 195 13.42 2.55 -3.29
CA PHE A 195 13.70 3.44 -2.17
C PHE A 195 15.15 3.93 -2.06
N PRO A 196 15.30 5.13 -1.49
CA PRO A 196 15.03 6.41 -2.15
C PRO A 196 16.09 6.77 -3.21
N THR A 197 17.11 5.94 -3.37
CA THR A 197 18.21 6.15 -4.33
C THR A 197 17.73 6.05 -5.79
N ARG A 198 16.62 5.36 -6.07
CA ARG A 198 16.10 5.16 -7.44
C ARG A 198 14.86 6.00 -7.74
N SER A 199 13.99 6.23 -6.77
CA SER A 199 12.80 7.08 -6.94
C SER A 199 13.10 8.58 -6.83
N GLY A 200 14.20 8.96 -6.17
CA GLY A 200 14.54 10.36 -5.91
C GLY A 200 13.66 10.99 -4.82
N TYR A 201 13.86 12.30 -4.61
CA TYR A 201 13.09 13.09 -3.65
C TYR A 201 12.77 14.48 -4.20
N PRO A 202 11.55 15.03 -4.02
CA PRO A 202 10.38 14.41 -3.37
C PRO A 202 9.79 13.25 -4.19
N ASN A 203 9.16 12.27 -3.51
CA ASN A 203 8.51 11.11 -4.17
C ASN A 203 7.06 10.88 -3.71
N ALA A 204 6.65 11.45 -2.57
CA ALA A 204 5.33 11.30 -1.96
C ALA A 204 4.86 9.86 -1.71
N LEU A 205 5.80 8.93 -1.51
CA LEU A 205 5.49 7.56 -1.09
C LEU A 205 4.90 7.56 0.33
N ILE A 206 3.95 6.64 0.56
CA ILE A 206 3.23 6.53 1.82
C ILE A 206 3.95 5.54 2.74
N ARG A 207 4.03 5.87 4.03
CA ARG A 207 4.64 5.02 5.06
C ARG A 207 3.83 3.72 5.22
N PRO A 208 4.46 2.55 5.43
CA PRO A 208 3.77 1.27 5.65
C PRO A 208 2.81 1.22 6.84
N ASP A 209 3.04 2.05 7.86
CA ASP A 209 2.24 2.11 9.09
C ASP A 209 1.10 3.13 9.04
N ALA A 210 0.91 3.82 7.91
CA ALA A 210 -0.16 4.79 7.75
C ALA A 210 -1.56 4.14 7.70
N TYR A 211 -2.58 4.92 8.03
CA TYR A 211 -3.97 4.48 7.87
C TYR A 211 -4.38 4.60 6.40
N SER A 212 -4.91 3.51 5.83
CA SER A 212 -5.11 3.31 4.41
C SER A 212 -6.52 3.68 3.96
N ALA A 213 -6.63 4.63 3.03
CA ALA A 213 -7.91 4.89 2.39
C ALA A 213 -8.37 3.70 1.53
N ASP A 214 -7.45 2.98 0.88
CA ASP A 214 -7.80 1.85 -0.02
C ASP A 214 -8.47 0.71 0.75
N SER A 215 -7.83 0.27 1.84
CA SER A 215 -8.37 -0.81 2.68
C SER A 215 -9.73 -0.43 3.27
N MET A 216 -9.93 0.85 3.61
CA MET A 216 -11.21 1.37 4.10
C MET A 216 -12.29 1.44 3.00
N PHE A 217 -11.94 1.82 1.75
CA PHE A 217 -12.86 1.77 0.61
C PHE A 217 -13.32 0.33 0.33
N GLU A 218 -12.38 -0.60 0.33
CA GLU A 218 -12.62 -2.03 0.14
C GLU A 218 -13.51 -2.60 1.25
N TYR A 219 -13.28 -2.21 2.51
CA TYR A 219 -14.13 -2.62 3.63
C TYR A 219 -15.58 -2.21 3.42
N VAL A 220 -15.83 -0.95 3.04
CA VAL A 220 -17.19 -0.46 2.78
C VAL A 220 -17.81 -1.21 1.60
N ALA A 221 -17.10 -1.33 0.49
CA ALA A 221 -17.60 -2.03 -0.70
C ALA A 221 -17.92 -3.51 -0.41
N ALA A 222 -17.06 -4.19 0.36
CA ALA A 222 -17.30 -5.57 0.79
C ALA A 222 -18.52 -5.68 1.70
N HIS A 223 -18.71 -4.76 2.65
CA HIS A 223 -19.87 -4.81 3.54
C HIS A 223 -21.18 -4.48 2.81
N GLU A 224 -21.18 -3.54 1.88
CA GLU A 224 -22.34 -3.28 1.01
C GLU A 224 -22.62 -4.48 0.08
N ALA A 225 -21.58 -5.17 -0.40
CA ALA A 225 -21.74 -6.44 -1.10
C ALA A 225 -22.33 -7.53 -0.20
N MET A 226 -21.90 -7.66 1.06
CA MET A 226 -22.46 -8.62 2.02
C MET A 226 -23.95 -8.42 2.24
N VAL A 227 -24.44 -7.17 2.31
CA VAL A 227 -25.88 -6.88 2.40
C VAL A 227 -26.62 -7.48 1.21
N ARG A 228 -26.09 -7.29 -0.01
CA ARG A 228 -26.68 -7.86 -1.23
C ARG A 228 -26.64 -9.39 -1.20
N LEU A 229 -25.49 -9.98 -0.86
CA LEU A 229 -25.32 -11.43 -0.79
C LEU A 229 -26.25 -12.05 0.25
N ALA A 230 -26.35 -11.46 1.45
CA ALA A 230 -27.22 -11.93 2.52
C ALA A 230 -28.70 -11.94 2.11
N ARG A 231 -29.19 -10.90 1.41
CA ARG A 231 -30.56 -10.87 0.87
C ARG A 231 -30.79 -12.00 -0.16
N ILE A 232 -29.85 -12.20 -1.07
CA ILE A 232 -29.96 -13.24 -2.12
C ILE A 232 -29.92 -14.66 -1.54
N MET A 233 -29.23 -14.81 -0.41
CA MET A 233 -29.07 -16.04 0.36
C MET A 233 -30.12 -16.23 1.46
N GLU A 234 -31.13 -15.36 1.53
CA GLU A 234 -32.21 -15.42 2.52
C GLU A 234 -31.65 -15.43 3.97
N ARG A 235 -30.76 -14.46 4.26
CA ARG A 235 -30.11 -14.19 5.55
C ARG A 235 -30.32 -12.75 5.99
N GLU A 236 -31.57 -12.29 5.97
CA GLU A 236 -31.93 -10.90 6.21
C GLU A 236 -31.48 -10.39 7.59
N GLU A 237 -31.42 -11.27 8.58
CA GLU A 237 -30.97 -10.99 9.94
C GLU A 237 -29.53 -10.44 10.02
N GLU A 238 -28.69 -10.74 9.03
CA GLU A 238 -27.31 -10.25 8.99
C GLU A 238 -27.16 -8.88 8.32
N CYS A 239 -28.16 -8.44 7.54
CA CYS A 239 -28.08 -7.22 6.74
C CYS A 239 -27.79 -5.99 7.61
N THR A 240 -28.52 -5.83 8.72
CA THR A 240 -28.38 -4.69 9.64
C THR A 240 -26.95 -4.53 10.15
N ARG A 241 -26.26 -5.65 10.44
CA ARG A 241 -24.86 -5.62 10.90
C ARG A 241 -23.94 -5.03 9.84
N PHE A 242 -24.07 -5.52 8.61
CA PHE A 242 -23.20 -5.10 7.51
C PHE A 242 -23.50 -3.65 7.08
N GLU A 243 -24.77 -3.25 7.06
CA GLU A 243 -25.20 -1.87 6.82
C GLU A 243 -24.59 -0.91 7.84
N ASN A 244 -24.69 -1.24 9.14
CA ASN A 244 -24.10 -0.42 10.21
C ASN A 244 -22.58 -0.33 10.11
N SER A 245 -21.91 -1.42 9.77
CA SER A 245 -20.44 -1.47 9.63
C SER A 245 -19.97 -0.63 8.44
N ALA A 246 -20.63 -0.76 7.29
CA ALA A 246 -20.37 0.07 6.10
C ALA A 246 -20.62 1.55 6.40
N ALA A 247 -21.74 1.90 7.03
CA ALA A 247 -22.08 3.28 7.37
C ALA A 247 -21.07 3.92 8.33
N ARG A 248 -20.66 3.19 9.38
CA ARG A 248 -19.66 3.66 10.35
C ARG A 248 -18.30 3.90 9.69
N MET A 249 -17.84 2.99 8.84
CA MET A 249 -16.58 3.18 8.09
C MET A 249 -16.69 4.32 7.07
N ARG A 250 -17.81 4.41 6.32
CA ARG A 250 -18.04 5.50 5.36
C ARG A 250 -18.01 6.86 6.05
N GLN A 251 -18.65 7.02 7.21
CA GLN A 251 -18.58 8.25 8.00
C GLN A 251 -17.14 8.59 8.42
N SER A 252 -16.35 7.58 8.81
CA SER A 252 -14.94 7.77 9.16
C SER A 252 -14.13 8.27 7.96
N ILE A 253 -14.28 7.65 6.79
CA ILE A 253 -13.61 8.07 5.55
C ILE A 253 -13.97 9.53 5.24
N GLU A 254 -15.25 9.88 5.30
CA GLU A 254 -15.74 11.20 4.96
C GLU A 254 -15.22 12.31 5.88
N ARG A 255 -15.00 12.01 7.16
CA ARG A 255 -14.50 12.99 8.13
C ARG A 255 -12.98 13.13 8.13
N HIS A 256 -12.25 12.06 7.84
CA HIS A 256 -10.78 12.09 7.89
C HIS A 256 -10.13 12.33 6.53
N LEU A 257 -10.64 11.70 5.46
CA LEU A 257 -9.93 11.56 4.19
C LEU A 257 -10.47 12.45 3.08
N TRP A 258 -11.74 12.88 3.13
CA TRP A 258 -12.25 13.79 2.11
C TRP A 258 -11.61 15.18 2.23
N LEU A 259 -11.05 15.69 1.14
CA LEU A 259 -10.44 17.03 1.05
C LEU A 259 -11.39 17.96 0.26
N PRO A 260 -12.26 18.75 0.91
CA PRO A 260 -13.31 19.49 0.21
C PRO A 260 -12.78 20.54 -0.78
N GLU A 261 -11.70 21.25 -0.42
CA GLU A 261 -11.06 22.25 -1.30
C GLU A 261 -10.45 21.61 -2.56
N GLU A 262 -10.06 20.34 -2.46
CA GLU A 262 -9.39 19.61 -3.53
C GLU A 262 -10.32 18.66 -4.26
N GLN A 263 -11.54 18.50 -3.75
CA GLN A 263 -12.61 17.65 -4.30
C GLN A 263 -12.19 16.20 -4.51
N ARG A 264 -11.32 15.65 -3.64
CA ARG A 264 -10.82 14.27 -3.72
C ARG A 264 -10.52 13.70 -2.33
N TYR A 265 -10.27 12.41 -2.26
CA TYR A 265 -9.77 11.80 -1.02
C TYR A 265 -8.24 11.94 -0.88
N ALA A 266 -7.75 12.10 0.34
CA ALA A 266 -6.38 11.78 0.68
C ALA A 266 -6.18 10.25 0.59
N PRO A 267 -5.05 9.75 0.08
CA PRO A 267 -4.78 8.31 0.03
C PRO A 267 -4.48 7.66 1.38
N ALA A 268 -4.08 8.44 2.39
CA ALA A 268 -3.76 7.93 3.72
C ALA A 268 -3.85 9.02 4.80
N LEU A 269 -3.85 8.60 6.06
CA LEU A 269 -3.65 9.47 7.22
C LEU A 269 -2.32 9.16 7.91
N SER A 270 -1.68 10.20 8.42
CA SER A 270 -0.50 10.07 9.26
C SER A 270 -0.79 9.22 10.51
N PRO A 271 0.05 8.22 10.83
CA PRO A 271 -0.05 7.49 12.08
C PRO A 271 0.41 8.31 13.29
N VAL A 272 1.00 9.49 13.08
CA VAL A 272 1.53 10.36 14.13
C VAL A 272 0.44 11.29 14.67
N ASN A 273 -0.29 11.96 13.78
CA ASN A 273 -1.21 13.04 14.15
C ASN A 273 -2.55 13.01 13.39
N PHE A 274 -2.83 11.95 12.62
CA PHE A 274 -4.01 11.82 11.75
C PHE A 274 -4.12 12.87 10.63
N GLU A 275 -3.05 13.63 10.37
CA GLU A 275 -3.03 14.59 9.27
C GLU A 275 -3.12 13.85 7.92
N PRO A 276 -3.97 14.31 6.99
CA PRO A 276 -4.09 13.66 5.68
C PRO A 276 -2.80 13.78 4.87
N HIS A 277 -2.35 12.67 4.29
CA HIS A 277 -1.30 12.68 3.26
C HIS A 277 -1.88 13.31 2.00
N ARG A 278 -1.70 14.62 1.79
CA ARG A 278 -2.49 15.30 0.75
C ARG A 278 -2.05 14.90 -0.64
N ALA A 279 -0.77 14.71 -0.94
CA ALA A 279 -0.34 14.33 -2.29
C ALA A 279 -1.12 13.10 -2.84
N PRO A 280 -1.78 13.21 -4.00
CA PRO A 280 -2.59 12.10 -4.52
C PRO A 280 -1.70 10.92 -4.92
N PHE A 281 -2.24 9.72 -4.80
CA PHE A 281 -1.57 8.48 -5.14
C PHE A 281 -2.48 7.62 -6.01
N ALA A 282 -2.16 7.46 -7.30
CA ALA A 282 -3.03 6.86 -8.31
C ALA A 282 -3.56 5.45 -7.94
N PRO A 283 -2.73 4.50 -7.49
CA PRO A 283 -3.18 3.19 -7.01
C PRO A 283 -4.26 3.22 -5.93
N ILE A 284 -4.45 4.32 -5.21
CA ILE A 284 -5.48 4.47 -4.17
C ILE A 284 -6.61 5.38 -4.67
N ASN A 285 -6.27 6.52 -5.24
CA ASN A 285 -7.25 7.53 -5.65
C ASN A 285 -8.09 7.13 -6.88
N LEU A 286 -7.63 6.16 -7.68
CA LEU A 286 -8.39 5.57 -8.80
C LEU A 286 -9.26 4.37 -8.37
N ARG A 287 -9.19 3.93 -7.11
CA ARG A 287 -9.91 2.75 -6.62
C ARG A 287 -11.39 2.97 -6.33
N PRO A 288 -11.87 4.13 -5.82
CA PRO A 288 -13.24 4.31 -5.36
C PRO A 288 -14.34 3.81 -6.30
N ILE A 289 -14.24 4.09 -7.61
CA ILE A 289 -15.22 3.59 -8.60
C ILE A 289 -14.99 2.12 -8.91
N TRP A 290 -13.73 1.69 -9.03
CA TRP A 290 -13.37 0.33 -9.42
C TRP A 290 -13.78 -0.71 -8.37
N VAL A 291 -13.56 -0.45 -7.07
CA VAL A 291 -14.01 -1.34 -5.99
C VAL A 291 -15.52 -1.24 -5.73
N GLY A 292 -16.19 -0.21 -6.27
CA GLY A 292 -17.62 0.03 -6.03
C GLY A 292 -17.92 0.82 -4.75
N TYR A 293 -16.95 1.54 -4.17
CA TYR A 293 -17.17 2.43 -3.03
C TYR A 293 -17.97 3.70 -3.41
N LEU A 294 -17.74 4.22 -4.62
CA LEU A 294 -18.51 5.29 -5.24
C LEU A 294 -19.21 4.82 -6.51
N SER A 295 -20.41 5.35 -6.76
CA SER A 295 -21.08 5.16 -8.04
C SER A 295 -20.48 6.11 -9.09
N PRO A 296 -20.21 5.66 -10.32
CA PRO A 296 -19.75 6.53 -11.41
C PRO A 296 -20.77 7.60 -11.82
N ASP A 297 -22.04 7.42 -11.45
CA ASP A 297 -23.10 8.38 -11.70
C ASP A 297 -23.09 9.53 -10.66
N ASP A 298 -22.37 9.38 -9.55
CA ASP A 298 -22.27 10.41 -8.51
C ASP A 298 -21.31 11.53 -8.93
N GLN A 299 -21.73 12.78 -8.69
CA GLN A 299 -20.89 13.95 -8.93
C GLN A 299 -19.57 13.89 -8.13
N LYS A 300 -19.59 13.29 -6.94
CA LYS A 300 -18.41 13.13 -6.09
C LYS A 300 -17.37 12.17 -6.67
N ALA A 301 -17.81 11.13 -7.37
CA ALA A 301 -16.91 10.21 -8.05
C ALA A 301 -16.16 10.91 -9.19
N ARG A 302 -16.88 11.72 -9.96
CA ARG A 302 -16.32 12.57 -11.01
C ARG A 302 -15.33 13.59 -10.43
N SER A 303 -15.73 14.28 -9.37
CA SER A 303 -14.87 15.29 -8.74
C SER A 303 -13.59 14.68 -8.15
N ASN A 304 -13.67 13.51 -7.49
CA ASN A 304 -12.50 12.79 -7.01
C ASN A 304 -11.55 12.42 -8.15
N LEU A 305 -12.09 11.91 -9.25
CA LEU A 305 -11.29 11.56 -10.42
C LEU A 305 -10.62 12.80 -11.03
N GLU A 306 -11.36 13.88 -11.25
CA GLU A 306 -10.84 15.13 -11.81
C GLU A 306 -9.80 15.80 -10.88
N GLY A 307 -10.08 15.88 -9.58
CA GLY A 307 -9.17 16.40 -8.57
C GLY A 307 -7.88 15.59 -8.47
N THR A 308 -7.96 14.28 -8.68
CA THR A 308 -6.79 13.39 -8.75
C THR A 308 -6.00 13.60 -10.05
N LEU A 309 -6.67 13.58 -11.20
CA LEU A 309 -6.04 13.70 -12.52
C LEU A 309 -5.45 15.08 -12.78
N ARG A 310 -5.90 16.13 -12.09
CA ARG A 310 -5.26 17.45 -12.09
C ARG A 310 -3.75 17.37 -11.83
N TRP A 311 -3.33 16.46 -10.95
CA TRP A 311 -1.93 16.29 -10.57
C TRP A 311 -1.26 15.08 -11.20
N LEU A 312 -2.04 14.04 -11.47
CA LEU A 312 -1.52 12.74 -11.89
C LEU A 312 -1.66 12.47 -13.38
N TRP A 313 -2.43 13.25 -14.15
CA TRP A 313 -2.54 13.04 -15.60
C TRP A 313 -1.17 13.16 -16.27
N ARG A 314 -0.81 12.13 -17.04
CA ARG A 314 0.42 12.10 -17.83
C ARG A 314 0.06 11.99 -19.32
N PRO A 315 0.13 13.10 -20.08
CA PRO A 315 -0.12 13.06 -21.51
C PRO A 315 0.78 12.05 -22.24
N PRO A 316 0.29 11.39 -23.30
CA PRO A 316 -1.03 11.58 -23.91
C PRO A 316 -2.15 10.76 -23.25
N GLY A 317 -1.90 9.88 -22.27
CA GLY A 317 -2.95 8.99 -21.76
C GLY A 317 -2.59 8.12 -20.56
N LEU A 318 -1.45 8.34 -19.92
CA LEU A 318 -1.03 7.57 -18.74
C LEU A 318 -1.33 8.35 -17.45
N VAL A 319 -0.98 7.75 -16.33
CA VAL A 319 -1.11 8.36 -15.01
C VAL A 319 0.23 8.24 -14.26
N ARG A 320 0.63 9.34 -13.62
CA ARG A 320 1.72 9.36 -12.63
C ARG A 320 1.26 8.67 -11.35
N MET A 321 2.17 8.07 -10.61
CA MET A 321 1.78 7.42 -9.35
C MET A 321 1.58 8.42 -8.25
N THR A 322 2.48 9.39 -8.19
CA THR A 322 2.39 10.57 -7.32
C THR A 322 2.70 11.80 -8.18
N PRO A 323 2.50 13.03 -7.68
CA PRO A 323 2.86 14.22 -8.45
C PRO A 323 4.33 14.29 -8.86
N PHE A 324 5.19 13.47 -8.25
CA PHE A 324 6.64 13.49 -8.42
C PHE A 324 7.20 12.23 -9.10
N MET A 325 6.38 11.21 -9.38
CA MET A 325 6.85 9.92 -9.87
C MET A 325 6.13 9.46 -11.14
N ASP A 326 6.88 9.42 -12.24
CA ASP A 326 6.39 8.97 -13.56
C ASP A 326 6.46 7.45 -13.77
N HIS A 327 7.21 6.72 -12.93
CA HIS A 327 7.11 5.26 -12.88
C HIS A 327 5.69 4.87 -12.49
N PHE A 328 5.15 3.78 -13.03
CA PHE A 328 3.79 3.34 -12.70
C PHE A 328 3.68 1.83 -12.51
N ILE A 329 2.71 1.37 -11.71
CA ILE A 329 2.41 -0.05 -11.60
C ILE A 329 1.53 -0.54 -12.76
N GLY A 330 1.70 -1.79 -13.18
CA GLY A 330 1.06 -2.29 -14.41
C GLY A 330 -0.47 -2.29 -14.41
N CYS A 331 -1.14 -2.31 -13.25
CA CYS A 331 -2.60 -2.23 -13.16
C CYS A 331 -3.16 -0.79 -13.21
N ALA A 332 -2.31 0.24 -13.03
CA ALA A 332 -2.78 1.62 -12.97
C ALA A 332 -3.41 2.13 -14.28
N PRO A 333 -2.88 1.79 -15.48
CA PRO A 333 -3.56 2.10 -16.74
C PRO A 333 -4.96 1.48 -16.84
N GLY A 334 -5.15 0.24 -16.35
CA GLY A 334 -6.46 -0.41 -16.30
C GLY A 334 -7.44 0.32 -15.40
N TYR A 335 -7.01 0.66 -14.17
CA TYR A 335 -7.84 1.49 -13.27
C TYR A 335 -8.21 2.82 -13.94
N LEU A 336 -7.25 3.51 -14.56
CA LEU A 336 -7.50 4.78 -15.25
C LEU A 336 -8.56 4.64 -16.35
N VAL A 337 -8.41 3.65 -17.24
CA VAL A 337 -9.35 3.40 -18.34
C VAL A 337 -10.74 3.04 -17.80
N SER A 338 -10.83 2.15 -16.82
CA SER A 338 -12.11 1.76 -16.23
C SER A 338 -12.84 2.94 -15.59
N ASN A 339 -12.14 3.80 -14.85
CA ASN A 339 -12.72 5.00 -14.23
C ASN A 339 -13.21 6.00 -15.30
N LEU A 340 -12.34 6.34 -16.26
CA LEU A 340 -12.67 7.29 -17.33
C LEU A 340 -13.82 6.80 -18.21
N ALA A 341 -13.86 5.51 -18.52
CA ALA A 341 -14.95 4.90 -19.27
C ALA A 341 -16.26 4.92 -18.47
N ALA A 342 -16.20 4.60 -17.18
CA ALA A 342 -17.37 4.57 -16.30
C ALA A 342 -18.05 5.94 -16.20
N VAL A 343 -17.28 7.03 -16.07
CA VAL A 343 -17.82 8.40 -16.01
C VAL A 343 -17.97 9.06 -17.39
N ARG A 344 -17.63 8.34 -18.47
CA ARG A 344 -17.60 8.82 -19.87
C ARG A 344 -16.77 10.10 -20.06
N HIS A 345 -15.57 10.12 -19.50
CA HIS A 345 -14.68 11.28 -19.52
C HIS A 345 -14.03 11.52 -20.89
N PRO A 346 -13.82 12.77 -21.33
CA PRO A 346 -13.11 13.14 -22.58
C PRO A 346 -11.75 12.47 -22.77
N LYS A 347 -11.02 12.23 -21.68
CA LYS A 347 -9.68 11.59 -21.69
C LYS A 347 -9.71 10.07 -21.88
N ALA A 348 -10.89 9.42 -21.90
CA ALA A 348 -11.01 7.96 -21.96
C ALA A 348 -10.36 7.36 -23.20
N ALA A 349 -10.55 7.97 -24.38
CA ALA A 349 -10.03 7.46 -25.64
C ALA A 349 -8.48 7.48 -25.67
N ALA A 350 -7.88 8.57 -25.20
CA ALA A 350 -6.42 8.70 -25.15
C ALA A 350 -5.80 7.77 -24.11
N ALA A 351 -6.46 7.59 -22.96
CA ALA A 351 -6.06 6.62 -21.95
C ALA A 351 -6.16 5.17 -22.46
N PHE A 352 -7.21 4.84 -23.21
CA PHE A 352 -7.36 3.52 -23.84
C PHE A 352 -6.20 3.23 -24.80
N SER A 353 -5.87 4.16 -25.70
CA SER A 353 -4.69 4.00 -26.58
C SER A 353 -3.38 3.85 -25.81
N ALA A 354 -3.19 4.61 -24.73
CA ALA A 354 -1.99 4.52 -23.90
C ALA A 354 -1.91 3.20 -23.13
N LEU A 355 -3.03 2.66 -22.64
CA LEU A 355 -3.11 1.32 -22.06
C LEU A 355 -2.59 0.29 -23.07
N ILE A 356 -3.19 0.18 -24.25
CA ILE A 356 -2.77 -0.77 -25.31
C ILE A 356 -1.29 -0.55 -25.70
N GLY A 357 -0.87 0.71 -25.79
CA GLY A 357 0.49 1.11 -26.11
C GLY A 357 1.53 0.66 -25.08
N SER A 358 1.14 0.58 -23.80
CA SER A 358 2.02 0.21 -22.68
C SER A 358 2.19 -1.30 -22.47
N ALA A 359 1.41 -2.14 -23.16
CA ALA A 359 1.60 -3.58 -23.11
C ALA A 359 3.01 -3.97 -23.59
N SER A 360 3.61 -4.98 -22.96
CA SER A 360 4.88 -5.54 -23.41
C SER A 360 4.73 -6.21 -24.79
N ALA A 361 5.85 -6.52 -25.45
CA ALA A 361 5.85 -7.28 -26.69
C ALA A 361 5.17 -8.67 -26.58
N SER A 362 5.09 -9.25 -25.39
CA SER A 362 4.36 -10.50 -25.13
C SER A 362 2.89 -10.28 -24.72
N GLY A 363 2.41 -9.03 -24.73
CA GLY A 363 1.02 -8.65 -24.43
C GLY A 363 0.70 -8.47 -22.94
N GLU A 364 1.65 -8.66 -22.04
CA GLU A 364 1.43 -8.53 -20.60
C GLU A 364 1.72 -7.12 -20.06
N TRP A 365 1.23 -6.85 -18.85
CA TRP A 365 1.74 -5.76 -18.02
C TRP A 365 2.55 -6.31 -16.87
N VAL A 366 3.76 -5.77 -16.72
CA VAL A 366 4.67 -6.08 -15.62
C VAL A 366 4.28 -5.29 -14.37
N GLU A 367 4.77 -5.72 -13.20
CA GLU A 367 4.47 -5.04 -11.93
C GLU A 367 4.82 -3.55 -11.95
N VAL A 368 5.98 -3.21 -12.52
CA VAL A 368 6.51 -1.84 -12.54
C VAL A 368 6.93 -1.45 -13.94
N HIS A 369 6.48 -0.28 -14.38
CA HIS A 369 6.91 0.36 -15.62
C HIS A 369 7.78 1.56 -15.31
N LYS A 370 8.85 1.69 -16.09
CA LYS A 370 9.57 2.95 -16.26
C LYS A 370 8.68 3.89 -17.09
N PRO A 371 8.95 5.21 -17.09
CA PRO A 371 8.11 6.16 -17.82
C PRO A 371 7.91 5.81 -19.31
N ASP A 372 8.87 5.14 -19.93
CA ASP A 372 8.93 4.85 -21.37
C ASP A 372 8.79 3.36 -21.72
N ARG A 373 8.87 2.44 -20.75
CA ARG A 373 8.90 0.99 -21.02
C ARG A 373 8.58 0.13 -19.79
N PRO A 374 8.16 -1.14 -19.98
CA PRO A 374 8.11 -2.13 -18.92
C PRO A 374 9.46 -2.26 -18.19
N SER A 375 9.46 -2.35 -16.86
CA SER A 375 10.67 -2.68 -16.13
C SER A 375 10.94 -4.18 -16.19
N TYR A 376 12.18 -4.56 -16.49
CA TYR A 376 12.61 -5.97 -16.55
C TYR A 376 13.20 -6.49 -15.24
N GLY A 377 13.12 -5.70 -14.17
CA GLY A 377 13.56 -6.07 -12.83
C GLY A 377 13.70 -4.84 -11.94
N TYR A 378 14.02 -5.08 -10.68
CA TYR A 378 14.15 -4.01 -9.69
C TYR A 378 15.39 -3.12 -9.90
N GLY A 379 16.39 -3.57 -10.68
CA GLY A 379 17.61 -2.81 -11.01
C GLY A 379 18.14 -3.08 -12.43
N ASP A 380 17.24 -3.39 -13.37
CA ASP A 380 17.49 -3.45 -14.83
C ASP A 380 17.96 -4.82 -15.41
N GLY A 381 17.79 -5.91 -14.67
CA GLY A 381 17.80 -7.33 -15.12
C GLY A 381 17.91 -8.29 -13.91
N ARG A 382 17.70 -9.62 -13.94
CA ARG A 382 16.79 -10.49 -14.73
C ARG A 382 15.46 -10.70 -13.94
N TYR A 383 14.36 -10.28 -14.55
CA TYR A 383 13.00 -10.87 -14.54
C TYR A 383 12.17 -11.03 -13.25
N ALA A 384 12.34 -10.23 -12.19
CA ALA A 384 11.52 -10.44 -10.98
C ALA A 384 10.00 -10.16 -11.13
N ASN A 385 9.52 -9.47 -12.18
CA ASN A 385 8.19 -8.84 -12.16
C ASN A 385 7.38 -8.99 -13.47
N ARG A 386 7.67 -10.01 -14.29
CA ARG A 386 6.99 -10.22 -15.57
C ARG A 386 5.88 -11.25 -15.49
N LEU A 387 4.99 -11.23 -16.48
CA LEU A 387 3.92 -12.21 -16.65
C LEU A 387 3.12 -12.33 -15.35
N ARG A 388 2.65 -11.18 -14.86
CA ARG A 388 1.87 -11.09 -13.64
C ARG A 388 0.38 -11.21 -13.95
N PRO A 389 -0.34 -12.13 -13.26
CA PRO A 389 -1.78 -12.34 -13.48
C PRO A 389 -2.62 -11.12 -13.07
N TRP A 390 -2.26 -10.46 -11.97
CA TRP A 390 -2.97 -9.32 -11.41
C TRP A 390 -3.16 -8.18 -12.41
N GLU A 391 -2.05 -7.60 -12.89
CA GLU A 391 -2.04 -6.44 -13.77
C GLU A 391 -2.69 -6.76 -15.12
N SER A 392 -2.33 -7.91 -15.71
CA SER A 392 -2.80 -8.29 -17.04
C SER A 392 -4.30 -8.63 -17.03
N GLY A 393 -4.80 -9.26 -15.97
CA GLY A 393 -6.22 -9.53 -15.82
C GLY A 393 -7.06 -8.28 -15.57
N ILE A 394 -6.58 -7.34 -14.74
CA ILE A 394 -7.22 -6.02 -14.54
C ILE A 394 -7.26 -5.22 -15.85
N ASN A 395 -6.19 -5.27 -16.64
CA ASN A 395 -6.14 -4.56 -17.91
C ASN A 395 -7.03 -5.21 -18.98
N LEU A 396 -7.14 -6.54 -19.02
CA LEU A 396 -8.12 -7.24 -19.86
C LEU A 396 -9.55 -6.82 -19.49
N ASP A 397 -9.87 -6.82 -18.20
CA ASP A 397 -11.16 -6.34 -17.69
C ASP A 397 -11.47 -4.90 -18.13
N ALA A 398 -10.50 -4.00 -17.97
CA ALA A 398 -10.63 -2.60 -18.39
C ALA A 398 -10.84 -2.45 -19.90
N ILE A 399 -10.16 -3.26 -20.72
CA ILE A 399 -10.33 -3.27 -22.18
C ILE A 399 -11.76 -3.70 -22.53
N LEU A 400 -12.21 -4.82 -21.99
CA LEU A 400 -13.57 -5.32 -22.25
C LEU A 400 -14.63 -4.34 -21.74
N PHE A 401 -14.41 -3.72 -20.58
CA PHE A 401 -15.30 -2.70 -20.04
C PHE A 401 -15.33 -1.42 -20.89
N TYR A 402 -14.20 -0.96 -21.44
CA TYR A 402 -14.19 0.17 -22.38
C TYR A 402 -15.01 -0.13 -23.64
N LEU A 403 -14.79 -1.30 -24.24
CA LEU A 403 -15.42 -1.71 -25.49
C LEU A 403 -16.93 -1.94 -25.37
N THR A 404 -17.39 -2.36 -24.19
CA THR A 404 -18.80 -2.78 -23.97
C THR A 404 -19.58 -1.84 -23.06
N GLY A 405 -18.92 -1.18 -22.11
CA GLY A 405 -19.55 -0.54 -20.95
C GLY A 405 -20.40 -1.49 -20.12
N ALA A 406 -20.15 -2.81 -20.20
CA ALA A 406 -21.03 -3.83 -19.65
C ALA A 406 -21.00 -3.83 -18.12
N ARG A 407 -22.17 -3.70 -17.49
CA ARG A 407 -22.36 -3.96 -16.04
C ARG A 407 -23.36 -5.08 -15.87
N ARG A 408 -22.99 -6.11 -15.11
CA ARG A 408 -23.77 -7.34 -14.94
C ARG A 408 -24.44 -7.38 -13.57
N SER A 409 -25.55 -8.09 -13.47
CA SER A 409 -26.23 -8.36 -12.21
C SER A 409 -26.92 -9.72 -12.27
N GLU A 410 -26.65 -10.56 -11.26
CA GLU A 410 -27.24 -11.88 -11.05
C GLU A 410 -27.21 -12.83 -12.28
N GLY A 411 -26.22 -12.70 -13.17
CA GLY A 411 -26.09 -13.57 -14.35
C GLY A 411 -27.20 -13.49 -15.39
N ARG A 412 -28.13 -12.52 -15.29
CA ARG A 412 -29.29 -12.41 -16.20
C ARG A 412 -29.62 -10.98 -16.65
N ARG A 413 -29.09 -9.97 -15.95
CA ARG A 413 -29.26 -8.56 -16.29
C ARG A 413 -27.91 -7.94 -16.67
N MET A 414 -27.92 -7.14 -17.74
CA MET A 414 -26.75 -6.36 -18.17
C MET A 414 -27.18 -4.97 -18.63
N THR A 415 -26.39 -3.94 -18.33
CA THR A 415 -26.47 -2.65 -19.02
C THR A 415 -25.24 -2.49 -19.90
N ILE A 416 -25.40 -1.85 -21.06
CA ILE A 416 -24.33 -1.70 -22.07
C ILE A 416 -24.20 -0.22 -22.44
N ARG A 417 -22.98 0.32 -22.38
CA ARG A 417 -22.68 1.73 -22.64
C ARG A 417 -21.33 1.85 -23.36
N PRO A 418 -21.21 1.35 -24.60
CA PRO A 418 -19.93 1.11 -25.22
C PRO A 418 -19.20 2.42 -25.55
N LEU A 419 -17.88 2.33 -25.64
CA LEU A 419 -17.02 3.33 -26.27
C LEU A 419 -16.34 2.70 -27.49
N LEU A 420 -15.97 3.55 -28.45
CA LEU A 420 -15.20 3.12 -29.61
C LEU A 420 -13.72 3.44 -29.40
N PRO A 421 -12.80 2.53 -29.74
CA PRO A 421 -11.39 2.86 -29.86
C PRO A 421 -11.17 4.03 -30.83
N PRO A 422 -10.07 4.80 -30.68
CA PRO A 422 -9.69 5.79 -31.68
C PRO A 422 -9.59 5.18 -33.08
N ASN A 423 -10.09 5.89 -34.09
CA ASN A 423 -10.13 5.46 -35.49
C ASN A 423 -10.92 4.16 -35.78
N CYS A 424 -11.71 3.67 -34.82
CA CYS A 424 -12.62 2.55 -35.03
C CYS A 424 -14.02 3.08 -35.42
N ASP A 425 -14.48 2.72 -36.63
CA ASP A 425 -15.84 3.05 -37.11
C ASP A 425 -16.85 1.94 -36.84
N ARG A 426 -16.38 0.70 -36.70
CA ARG A 426 -17.21 -0.46 -36.40
C ARG A 426 -16.46 -1.41 -35.47
N LEU A 427 -17.12 -1.77 -34.38
CA LEU A 427 -16.66 -2.75 -33.39
C LEU A 427 -17.68 -3.88 -33.29
N VAL A 428 -17.20 -5.12 -33.25
CA VAL A 428 -18.01 -6.29 -32.91
C VAL A 428 -17.37 -6.96 -31.70
N VAL A 429 -18.17 -7.20 -30.66
CA VAL A 429 -17.80 -8.04 -29.52
C VAL A 429 -18.74 -9.23 -29.55
N ASP A 430 -18.23 -10.38 -29.98
CA ASP A 430 -18.99 -11.61 -30.07
C ASP A 430 -18.90 -12.41 -28.77
N ASN A 431 -19.92 -13.20 -28.51
CA ASN A 431 -19.97 -14.16 -27.41
C ASN A 431 -19.74 -13.53 -26.02
N LEU A 432 -20.27 -12.31 -25.82
CA LEU A 432 -20.26 -11.60 -24.55
C LEU A 432 -21.07 -12.38 -23.49
N PRO A 433 -20.46 -12.79 -22.36
CA PRO A 433 -21.10 -13.72 -21.43
C PRO A 433 -22.01 -13.02 -20.42
N LEU A 434 -23.14 -13.67 -20.10
CA LEU A 434 -24.09 -13.30 -19.05
C LEU A 434 -24.79 -14.56 -18.53
N GLY A 435 -24.34 -15.09 -17.39
CA GLY A 435 -24.78 -16.40 -16.91
C GLY A 435 -24.63 -17.48 -17.98
N ARG A 436 -25.66 -18.31 -18.14
CA ARG A 436 -25.68 -19.34 -19.21
C ARG A 436 -25.86 -18.74 -20.62
N GLY A 437 -26.22 -17.46 -20.72
CA GLY A 437 -26.48 -16.78 -21.97
C GLY A 437 -25.25 -16.20 -22.65
N ARG A 438 -25.42 -15.83 -23.91
CA ARG A 438 -24.42 -15.20 -24.78
C ARG A 438 -25.05 -14.12 -25.62
N LEU A 439 -24.33 -13.00 -25.74
CA LEU A 439 -24.76 -11.82 -26.49
C LEU A 439 -23.72 -11.50 -27.57
N LYS A 440 -24.19 -10.93 -28.68
CA LYS A 440 -23.34 -10.29 -29.68
C LYS A 440 -23.60 -8.79 -29.67
N LEU A 441 -22.57 -8.00 -29.43
CA LEU A 441 -22.61 -6.54 -29.48
C LEU A 441 -21.99 -6.07 -30.79
N THR A 442 -22.73 -5.27 -31.56
CA THR A 442 -22.21 -4.53 -32.72
C THR A 442 -22.35 -3.04 -32.46
N VAL A 443 -21.27 -2.28 -32.61
CA VAL A 443 -21.23 -0.83 -32.41
C VAL A 443 -20.75 -0.18 -33.71
N THR A 444 -21.42 0.89 -34.15
CA THR A 444 -21.05 1.67 -35.34
C THR A 444 -21.03 3.15 -35.00
N ARG A 445 -20.01 3.86 -35.46
CA ARG A 445 -19.88 5.32 -35.29
C ARG A 445 -20.98 6.04 -36.06
N ASP A 446 -21.59 7.05 -35.42
CA ASP A 446 -22.64 7.88 -35.98
C ASP A 446 -22.39 9.33 -35.55
N GLY A 447 -21.43 9.98 -36.22
CA GLY A 447 -20.93 11.31 -35.85
C GLY A 447 -20.36 11.35 -34.42
N PRO A 448 -20.87 12.23 -33.52
CA PRO A 448 -20.44 12.30 -32.12
C PRO A 448 -21.08 11.21 -31.23
N ARG A 449 -21.87 10.31 -31.81
CA ARG A 449 -22.54 9.22 -31.12
C ARG A 449 -22.05 7.87 -31.66
N ALA A 450 -22.39 6.81 -30.93
CA ALA A 450 -22.26 5.44 -31.40
C ALA A 450 -23.63 4.77 -31.32
N ARG A 451 -24.04 4.14 -32.41
CA ARG A 451 -25.21 3.28 -32.48
C ARG A 451 -24.77 1.86 -32.14
N TYR A 452 -25.50 1.17 -31.29
CA TYR A 452 -25.18 -0.21 -30.95
C TYR A 452 -26.40 -1.12 -31.03
N THR A 453 -26.16 -2.37 -31.40
CA THR A 453 -27.13 -3.46 -31.43
C THR A 453 -26.59 -4.61 -30.59
N VAL A 454 -27.43 -5.13 -29.70
CA VAL A 454 -27.14 -6.30 -28.86
C VAL A 454 -28.10 -7.39 -29.25
N THR A 455 -27.59 -8.53 -29.70
CA THR A 455 -28.37 -9.69 -30.09
C THR A 455 -28.17 -10.81 -29.10
N ASN A 456 -29.25 -11.45 -28.65
CA ASN A 456 -29.17 -12.67 -27.86
C ASN A 456 -28.88 -13.87 -28.76
N THR A 457 -27.67 -14.41 -28.66
CA THR A 457 -27.20 -15.54 -29.47
C THR A 457 -27.32 -16.88 -28.75
N SER A 458 -27.96 -16.89 -27.57
CA SER A 458 -28.14 -18.07 -26.73
C SER A 458 -29.60 -18.51 -26.64
N GLN A 459 -29.83 -19.64 -25.95
CA GLN A 459 -31.17 -20.17 -25.68
C GLN A 459 -31.77 -19.63 -24.37
N GLU A 460 -31.03 -18.78 -23.64
CA GLU A 460 -31.47 -18.21 -22.37
C GLU A 460 -32.24 -16.91 -22.59
N ARG A 461 -33.27 -16.66 -21.79
CA ARG A 461 -33.93 -15.34 -21.75
C ARG A 461 -33.08 -14.38 -20.93
N LEU A 462 -32.71 -13.25 -21.51
CA LEU A 462 -31.82 -12.27 -20.89
C LEU A 462 -32.48 -10.90 -20.78
N THR A 463 -31.95 -10.02 -19.93
CA THR A 463 -32.37 -8.62 -19.85
C THR A 463 -31.19 -7.70 -20.11
N VAL A 464 -31.28 -6.87 -21.15
CA VAL A 464 -30.25 -5.93 -21.56
C VAL A 464 -30.83 -4.52 -21.63
N ASP A 465 -30.21 -3.54 -20.95
CA ASP A 465 -30.68 -2.15 -20.88
C ASP A 465 -32.16 -2.03 -20.45
N GLY A 466 -32.60 -2.91 -19.56
CA GLY A 466 -33.98 -2.99 -19.09
C GLY A 466 -34.98 -3.61 -20.09
N LYS A 467 -34.50 -4.15 -21.23
CA LYS A 467 -35.31 -4.87 -22.21
C LYS A 467 -35.08 -6.37 -22.10
N THR A 468 -36.15 -7.15 -22.02
CA THR A 468 -36.10 -8.61 -22.13
C THR A 468 -35.81 -9.00 -23.57
N LEU A 469 -34.84 -9.90 -23.77
CA LEU A 469 -34.47 -10.48 -25.06
C LEU A 469 -34.66 -12.00 -24.99
N ASP A 470 -35.62 -12.52 -25.74
CA ASP A 470 -35.75 -13.96 -25.98
C ASP A 470 -34.64 -14.43 -26.97
N PRO A 471 -34.42 -15.74 -27.13
CA PRO A 471 -33.42 -16.27 -28.08
C PRO A 471 -33.59 -15.70 -29.49
N GLY A 472 -32.52 -15.09 -30.03
CA GLY A 472 -32.52 -14.45 -31.35
C GLY A 472 -32.96 -12.98 -31.37
N ASP A 473 -33.58 -12.47 -30.30
CA ASP A 473 -34.00 -11.07 -30.23
C ASP A 473 -32.81 -10.11 -30.22
N SER A 474 -33.06 -8.89 -30.69
CA SER A 474 -32.07 -7.82 -30.70
C SER A 474 -32.61 -6.53 -30.11
N HIS A 475 -31.78 -5.83 -29.34
CA HIS A 475 -32.02 -4.47 -28.87
C HIS A 475 -31.06 -3.50 -29.56
N GLN A 476 -31.58 -2.37 -30.05
CA GLN A 476 -30.78 -1.31 -30.65
C GLN A 476 -30.96 0.00 -29.87
N ALA A 477 -29.85 0.69 -29.64
CA ALA A 477 -29.83 1.98 -28.96
C ALA A 477 -28.65 2.85 -29.44
N THR A 478 -28.54 4.07 -28.90
CA THR A 478 -27.49 5.02 -29.23
C THR A 478 -26.90 5.61 -27.96
N VAL A 479 -25.59 5.84 -27.95
CA VAL A 479 -24.85 6.44 -26.85
C VAL A 479 -23.97 7.59 -27.33
N SER A 480 -23.86 8.66 -26.55
CA SER A 480 -22.95 9.78 -26.86
C SER A 480 -21.50 9.36 -26.61
N LEU A 481 -20.60 9.63 -27.55
CA LEU A 481 -19.17 9.44 -27.35
C LEU A 481 -18.58 10.68 -26.64
N PRO A 482 -17.64 10.50 -25.69
CA PRO A 482 -16.92 11.62 -25.12
C PRO A 482 -16.18 12.37 -26.22
N VAL A 483 -16.34 13.69 -26.27
CA VAL A 483 -15.56 14.54 -27.18
C VAL A 483 -14.15 14.64 -26.59
N PRO A 484 -13.08 14.23 -27.31
CA PRO A 484 -11.72 14.39 -26.81
C PRO A 484 -11.44 15.86 -26.50
N PRO A 485 -10.64 16.16 -25.45
CA PRO A 485 -10.22 17.53 -25.21
C PRO A 485 -9.46 18.06 -26.43
N GLY A 486 -9.56 19.37 -26.69
CA GLY A 486 -8.73 20.05 -27.69
C GLY A 486 -7.23 19.94 -27.36
N SER A 487 -6.36 20.38 -28.27
CA SER A 487 -4.88 20.27 -28.13
C SER A 487 -4.26 21.02 -26.94
N GLU A 488 -5.05 21.67 -26.10
CA GLU A 488 -4.61 22.36 -24.90
C GLU A 488 -4.71 21.45 -23.67
N ASP A 489 -3.86 20.42 -23.59
CA ASP A 489 -3.57 19.82 -22.28
C ASP A 489 -2.61 20.77 -21.56
N ALA A 490 -3.14 21.53 -20.59
CA ALA A 490 -2.32 22.41 -19.76
C ALA A 490 -1.14 21.61 -19.18
N SER A 491 0.07 22.19 -19.25
CA SER A 491 1.24 21.57 -18.64
C SER A 491 0.95 21.32 -17.15
N PRO A 492 1.23 20.12 -16.62
CA PRO A 492 0.97 19.85 -15.21
C PRO A 492 1.77 20.85 -14.38
N GLY A 493 1.06 21.66 -13.58
CA GLY A 493 1.68 22.58 -12.66
C GLY A 493 2.59 21.84 -11.68
N THR A 494 3.54 22.56 -11.08
CA THR A 494 4.39 21.98 -10.03
C THR A 494 3.57 21.83 -8.74
N TYR A 495 3.31 20.58 -8.33
CA TYR A 495 2.67 20.31 -7.04
C TYR A 495 3.59 20.77 -5.89
N ARG A 496 3.00 21.45 -4.90
CA ARG A 496 3.64 21.82 -3.63
C ARG A 496 2.77 21.34 -2.49
N GLU A 497 3.39 20.76 -1.48
CA GLU A 497 2.65 20.28 -0.32
C GLU A 497 2.18 21.47 0.53
N PRO A 498 0.88 21.61 0.81
CA PRO A 498 0.35 22.78 1.51
C PRO A 498 0.40 22.58 3.03
N LEU A 499 1.61 22.60 3.60
CA LEU A 499 1.82 22.56 5.05
C LEU A 499 1.17 23.77 5.74
N ARG A 500 0.51 23.57 6.88
CA ARG A 500 -0.23 24.63 7.59
C ARG A 500 0.14 24.69 9.07
N TRP A 501 0.21 25.90 9.61
CA TRP A 501 0.39 26.11 11.04
C TRP A 501 -0.96 26.01 11.76
N GLY A 502 -0.98 25.36 12.91
CA GLY A 502 -2.12 25.40 13.82
C GLY A 502 -2.25 26.77 14.50
N GLU A 503 -3.45 27.07 15.00
CA GLU A 503 -3.67 28.26 15.82
C GLU A 503 -3.03 28.11 17.21
N GLY A 504 -2.50 29.20 17.76
CA GLY A 504 -1.94 29.22 19.12
C GLY A 504 -0.65 28.40 19.31
N VAL A 505 0.00 27.98 18.22
CA VAL A 505 1.21 27.15 18.29
C VAL A 505 2.39 27.96 18.86
N ARG A 506 3.02 27.38 19.87
CA ARG A 506 4.27 27.88 20.50
C ARG A 506 5.47 27.02 20.15
N ARG A 507 5.27 25.72 19.91
CA ARG A 507 6.36 24.79 19.61
C ARG A 507 6.01 23.90 18.42
N LEU A 508 6.94 23.74 17.49
CA LEU A 508 6.86 22.73 16.42
C LEU A 508 7.71 21.52 16.81
N SER A 509 7.15 20.31 16.68
CA SER A 509 7.89 19.06 16.83
C SER A 509 7.83 18.27 15.53
N ILE A 510 8.97 18.16 14.83
CA ILE A 510 9.12 17.32 13.64
C ILE A 510 9.48 15.91 14.12
N THR A 511 8.57 14.96 13.95
CA THR A 511 8.68 13.61 14.54
C THR A 511 8.19 12.53 13.57
N ALA A 512 8.65 11.29 13.77
CA ALA A 512 8.10 10.11 13.10
C ALA A 512 7.22 9.25 14.03
N GLN A 513 7.10 9.64 15.30
CA GLN A 513 6.43 8.87 16.34
C GLN A 513 5.18 9.60 16.82
N ARG A 514 4.11 8.83 16.99
CA ARG A 514 2.88 9.30 17.61
C ARG A 514 3.17 9.75 19.03
N GLN A 515 2.69 10.95 19.36
CA GLN A 515 2.72 11.50 20.71
C GLN A 515 1.45 12.32 20.92
N THR A 516 0.92 12.35 22.14
CA THR A 516 -0.15 13.29 22.47
C THR A 516 0.47 14.68 22.52
N PRO A 517 0.10 15.60 21.61
CA PRO A 517 0.66 16.94 21.65
C PRO A 517 0.25 17.63 22.94
N ALA A 518 1.22 18.21 23.65
CA ALA A 518 0.94 19.12 24.75
C ALA A 518 0.37 20.44 24.21
N ASP A 519 -0.29 21.22 25.07
CA ASP A 519 -0.85 22.52 24.70
C ASP A 519 0.21 23.42 24.01
N GLY A 520 -0.18 24.01 22.88
CA GLY A 520 0.70 24.85 22.06
C GLY A 520 1.79 24.08 21.28
N VAL A 521 1.78 22.74 21.25
CA VAL A 521 2.71 21.94 20.44
C VAL A 521 2.02 21.45 19.17
N GLN A 522 2.57 21.81 18.00
CA GLN A 522 2.19 21.21 16.72
C GLN A 522 3.15 20.07 16.36
N LEU A 523 2.59 18.94 15.94
CA LEU A 523 3.35 17.83 15.38
C LEU A 523 3.39 17.96 13.85
N LEU A 524 4.58 17.84 13.28
CA LEU A 524 4.77 17.62 11.85
C LEU A 524 5.32 16.21 11.65
N ASP A 525 4.50 15.32 11.07
CA ASP A 525 4.96 13.98 10.70
C ASP A 525 5.97 14.09 9.57
N VAL A 526 7.20 13.65 9.84
CA VAL A 526 8.27 13.64 8.85
C VAL A 526 7.91 12.83 7.61
N GLY A 527 7.09 11.78 7.70
CA GLY A 527 6.76 10.97 6.53
C GLY A 527 5.65 11.54 5.65
N LEU A 528 5.15 12.74 5.94
CA LEU A 528 4.31 13.50 5.00
C LEU A 528 5.10 13.98 3.77
N PRO A 529 4.41 14.19 2.62
CA PRO A 529 5.04 14.27 1.31
C PRO A 529 5.64 15.65 0.96
N PHE A 530 6.11 16.42 1.94
CA PHE A 530 6.65 17.78 1.75
C PHE A 530 8.13 17.82 1.34
N SER A 531 8.50 18.57 0.30
CA SER A 531 9.90 18.78 -0.09
C SER A 531 10.67 19.72 0.85
N ALA A 532 11.98 19.90 0.61
CA ALA A 532 12.76 20.92 1.32
C ALA A 532 12.27 22.35 1.06
N LYS A 533 11.79 22.63 -0.16
CA LYS A 533 11.20 23.93 -0.49
C LYS A 533 9.86 24.14 0.20
N ASP A 534 9.05 23.09 0.32
CA ASP A 534 7.78 23.15 1.06
C ASP A 534 8.04 23.43 2.55
N LEU A 535 9.03 22.76 3.15
CA LEU A 535 9.44 23.02 4.54
C LEU A 535 9.98 24.44 4.72
N ALA A 536 10.81 24.95 3.81
CA ALA A 536 11.33 26.31 3.89
C ALA A 536 10.20 27.35 3.85
N VAL A 537 9.25 27.22 2.92
CA VAL A 537 8.08 28.11 2.84
C VAL A 537 7.24 28.03 4.12
N PHE A 538 7.00 26.83 4.64
CA PHE A 538 6.29 26.63 5.90
C PHE A 538 6.97 27.33 7.08
N LEU A 539 8.30 27.16 7.23
CA LEU A 539 9.09 27.81 8.28
C LEU A 539 9.14 29.34 8.14
N ALA A 540 9.17 29.85 6.91
CA ALA A 540 9.12 31.29 6.63
C ALA A 540 7.78 31.92 7.05
N GLN A 541 6.69 31.15 6.99
CA GLN A 541 5.34 31.57 7.36
C GLN A 541 4.99 31.29 8.83
N ARG A 542 5.99 30.99 9.68
CA ARG A 542 5.78 30.70 11.10
C ARG A 542 5.06 31.85 11.83
N PRO A 543 4.07 31.55 12.69
CA PRO A 543 3.50 32.54 13.59
C PRO A 543 4.56 33.10 14.55
N ALA A 544 4.45 34.38 14.91
CA ALA A 544 5.34 35.01 15.90
C ALA A 544 5.25 34.38 17.30
N THR A 545 4.20 33.61 17.58
CA THR A 545 4.04 32.86 18.83
C THR A 545 4.95 31.65 18.95
N VAL A 546 5.53 31.17 17.85
CA VAL A 546 6.42 30.01 17.85
C VAL A 546 7.76 30.41 18.48
N GLU A 547 8.07 29.82 19.63
CA GLU A 547 9.30 30.06 20.40
C GLU A 547 10.31 28.90 20.25
N GLN A 548 9.86 27.72 19.81
CA GLN A 548 10.71 26.54 19.70
C GLN A 548 10.38 25.65 18.49
N ILE A 549 11.42 25.10 17.87
CA ILE A 549 11.33 24.05 16.83
C ILE A 549 12.20 22.88 17.27
N GLU A 550 11.63 21.70 17.42
CA GLU A 550 12.32 20.48 17.78
C GLU A 550 12.32 19.48 16.62
N ILE A 551 13.49 18.95 16.28
CA ILE A 551 13.66 17.85 15.33
C ILE A 551 13.88 16.57 16.13
N HIS A 552 12.81 15.84 16.44
CA HIS A 552 12.87 14.64 17.27
C HIS A 552 13.79 13.57 16.64
N SER A 553 14.46 12.76 17.46
CA SER A 553 15.42 11.75 16.95
C SER A 553 14.78 10.70 16.06
N SER A 554 13.51 10.38 16.28
CA SER A 554 12.75 9.47 15.41
C SER A 554 12.63 9.98 13.97
N ALA A 555 12.77 11.30 13.75
CA ALA A 555 12.68 11.90 12.42
C ALA A 555 14.01 11.95 11.67
N GLN A 556 15.14 11.81 12.37
CA GLN A 556 16.48 11.92 11.78
C GLN A 556 16.85 10.77 10.83
N PRO A 557 16.61 9.48 11.14
CA PRO A 557 16.99 8.40 10.25
C PRO A 557 16.05 8.31 9.05
N LEU A 558 16.64 8.13 7.87
CA LEU A 558 15.93 7.59 6.72
C LEU A 558 15.75 6.08 6.95
N ASN A 559 14.52 5.62 7.05
CA ASN A 559 14.20 4.20 7.19
C ASN A 559 12.83 3.89 6.59
N ARG A 560 12.36 2.64 6.76
CA ARG A 560 11.06 2.17 6.28
C ARG A 560 9.88 2.91 6.91
N THR A 561 10.08 3.52 8.07
CA THR A 561 9.06 4.27 8.80
C THR A 561 8.90 5.66 8.20
N THR A 562 9.98 6.41 7.98
CA THR A 562 9.88 7.82 7.54
C THR A 562 9.81 7.98 6.03
N LEU A 563 10.40 7.06 5.27
CA LEU A 563 10.56 7.12 3.79
C LEU A 563 11.14 8.45 3.27
N LYS A 564 11.72 9.27 4.15
CA LYS A 564 12.16 10.63 3.86
C LYS A 564 13.59 10.86 4.32
N PRO A 565 14.45 11.42 3.48
CA PRO A 565 15.81 11.76 3.86
C PRO A 565 15.83 13.10 4.63
N LEU A 566 15.23 13.14 5.84
CA LEU A 566 15.03 14.41 6.56
C LEU A 566 16.33 15.20 6.75
N MET A 567 17.44 14.54 7.05
CA MET A 567 18.73 15.25 7.19
C MET A 567 19.13 16.00 5.91
N GLN A 568 18.94 15.39 4.73
CA GLN A 568 19.19 16.07 3.45
C GLN A 568 18.23 17.25 3.23
N VAL A 569 16.98 17.11 3.69
CA VAL A 569 15.97 18.19 3.65
C VAL A 569 16.38 19.35 4.56
N LEU A 570 16.81 19.07 5.78
CA LEU A 570 17.28 20.06 6.75
C LEU A 570 18.58 20.72 6.30
N ASP A 571 19.43 20.00 5.56
CA ASP A 571 20.69 20.52 5.04
C ASP A 571 20.52 21.45 3.83
N HIS A 572 19.33 21.52 3.25
CA HIS A 572 19.03 22.37 2.10
C HIS A 572 19.25 23.86 2.44
N PRO A 573 19.89 24.67 1.57
CA PRO A 573 20.25 26.06 1.88
C PRO A 573 19.05 26.93 2.32
N GLU A 574 17.90 26.77 1.68
CA GLU A 574 16.68 27.52 2.03
C GLU A 574 16.16 27.14 3.44
N VAL A 575 16.20 25.87 3.82
CA VAL A 575 15.75 25.43 5.15
C VAL A 575 16.73 25.91 6.23
N LYS A 576 18.05 25.77 5.98
CA LYS A 576 19.09 26.30 6.88
C LYS A 576 18.92 27.79 7.13
N LYS A 577 18.70 28.57 6.06
CA LYS A 577 18.47 30.01 6.15
C LYS A 577 17.29 30.33 7.08
N GLU A 578 16.15 29.66 6.93
CA GLU A 578 14.98 29.91 7.77
C GLU A 578 15.21 29.52 9.24
N LEU A 579 15.87 28.38 9.50
CA LEU A 579 16.21 27.96 10.87
C LEU A 579 17.24 28.89 11.53
N GLU A 580 18.22 29.39 10.79
CA GLU A 580 19.19 30.38 11.25
C GLU A 580 18.54 31.73 11.53
N GLN A 581 17.62 32.17 10.66
CA GLN A 581 16.86 33.40 10.90
C GLN A 581 16.00 33.27 12.16
N PHE A 582 15.31 32.13 12.34
CA PHE A 582 14.54 31.88 13.54
C PHE A 582 15.38 31.95 14.83
N ARG A 583 16.61 31.41 14.80
CA ARG A 583 17.57 31.55 15.92
C ARG A 583 17.97 33.00 16.18
N LYS A 584 18.23 33.79 15.13
CA LYS A 584 18.55 35.22 15.24
C LYS A 584 17.39 36.03 15.83
N ASP A 585 16.16 35.62 15.55
CA ASP A 585 14.94 36.23 16.09
C ASP A 585 14.66 35.82 17.55
N GLY A 586 15.53 35.03 18.19
CA GLY A 586 15.40 34.57 19.58
C GLY A 586 14.71 33.20 19.75
N GLY A 587 14.34 32.54 18.64
CA GLY A 587 13.75 31.21 18.66
C GLY A 587 14.74 30.09 18.96
N ARG A 588 14.28 29.01 19.60
CA ARG A 588 15.12 27.86 19.96
C ARG A 588 14.93 26.70 18.98
N VAL A 589 16.01 26.23 18.35
CA VAL A 589 15.98 25.04 17.48
C VAL A 589 16.69 23.87 18.15
N LEU A 590 15.94 22.85 18.57
CA LEU A 590 16.44 21.65 19.25
C LEU A 590 16.64 20.49 18.26
N VAL A 591 17.79 19.83 18.31
CA VAL A 591 18.06 18.58 17.55
C VAL A 591 18.66 17.52 18.47
N PRO A 592 17.87 16.71 19.21
CA PRO A 592 18.35 15.79 20.23
C PRO A 592 19.58 14.99 19.79
N ARG A 593 20.66 15.08 20.58
CA ARG A 593 21.93 14.40 20.29
C ARG A 593 22.02 13.09 21.05
N PHE A 594 21.75 12.00 20.34
CA PHE A 594 21.95 10.65 20.85
C PHE A 594 23.40 10.21 20.65
N LEU A 595 23.95 9.55 21.68
CA LEU A 595 25.23 8.87 21.60
C LEU A 595 24.98 7.53 20.90
N ARG A 596 25.61 7.32 19.74
CA ARG A 596 25.37 6.15 18.86
C ARG A 596 26.61 5.29 18.63
N ALA A 597 27.79 5.82 18.94
CA ALA A 597 29.06 5.16 18.71
C ALA A 597 29.69 4.79 20.06
N PHE A 598 29.87 3.50 20.29
CA PHE A 598 30.43 2.94 21.51
C PHE A 598 31.44 1.85 21.15
N GLY A 599 32.42 1.61 22.01
CA GLY A 599 33.00 0.28 22.12
C GLY A 599 32.01 -0.59 22.87
N LEU A 600 31.73 -1.81 22.41
CA LEU A 600 30.93 -2.80 23.12
C LEU A 600 31.80 -3.89 23.71
N HIS A 601 31.49 -4.31 24.94
CA HIS A 601 32.09 -5.44 25.63
C HIS A 601 31.00 -6.35 26.19
N GLY A 602 31.09 -7.64 25.90
CA GLY A 602 30.05 -8.63 26.18
C GLY A 602 29.64 -9.38 24.91
N PRO A 603 28.62 -10.25 24.98
CA PRO A 603 27.81 -10.53 26.16
C PRO A 603 28.59 -11.32 27.22
N VAL A 604 28.32 -11.06 28.50
CA VAL A 604 28.85 -11.79 29.65
C VAL A 604 27.70 -12.46 30.35
N SER A 605 27.77 -13.76 30.59
CA SER A 605 26.73 -14.50 31.32
C SER A 605 26.48 -13.88 32.70
N ASP A 606 25.22 -13.58 33.01
CA ASP A 606 24.79 -13.01 34.30
C ASP A 606 23.37 -13.46 34.67
N PRO A 607 23.14 -14.77 34.90
CA PRO A 607 21.81 -15.29 35.21
C PRO A 607 21.23 -14.73 36.52
N ASP A 608 22.10 -14.37 37.47
CA ASP A 608 21.71 -13.87 38.79
C ASP A 608 21.57 -12.32 38.85
N GLN A 609 21.74 -11.63 37.72
CA GLN A 609 21.66 -10.16 37.60
C GLN A 609 22.53 -9.41 38.61
N THR A 610 23.79 -9.84 38.73
CA THR A 610 24.72 -9.31 39.74
C THR A 610 25.83 -8.45 39.14
N LEU A 611 26.10 -8.55 37.84
CA LEU A 611 27.22 -7.82 37.22
C LEU A 611 27.05 -6.31 37.29
N LEU A 612 25.82 -5.82 37.08
CA LEU A 612 25.54 -4.38 37.15
C LEU A 612 25.57 -3.79 38.57
N LYS A 613 25.47 -4.64 39.62
CA LYS A 613 25.55 -4.17 41.02
C LYS A 613 26.97 -3.78 41.41
N LYS A 614 27.97 -4.39 40.78
CA LYS A 614 29.39 -4.10 40.98
C LYS A 614 29.77 -2.91 40.11
N ASP A 615 30.64 -2.04 40.60
CA ASP A 615 31.28 -1.10 39.67
C ASP A 615 32.05 -1.94 38.66
N PRO A 616 31.88 -1.67 37.35
CA PRO A 616 32.50 -2.49 36.34
C PRO A 616 34.02 -2.38 36.58
N PRO A 617 34.77 -3.50 36.49
CA PRO A 617 36.22 -3.50 36.66
C PRO A 617 36.97 -2.55 35.68
N ILE A 618 36.22 -1.95 34.75
CA ILE A 618 36.59 -1.07 33.64
C ILE A 618 36.79 0.41 34.08
N ILE A 619 36.39 0.81 35.29
CA ILE A 619 36.45 2.22 35.75
C ILE A 619 37.77 2.57 36.47
N THR A 620 38.53 1.59 36.97
CA THR A 620 39.71 1.82 37.81
C THR A 620 40.98 1.27 37.15
N ALA A 621 41.63 2.11 36.33
CA ALA A 621 43.02 2.01 35.88
C ALA A 621 43.52 0.66 35.27
N ASP A 622 44.05 0.75 34.04
CA ASP A 622 44.73 -0.31 33.27
C ASP A 622 43.85 -1.39 32.61
N TYR A 623 43.42 -1.12 31.37
CA TYR A 623 42.99 -2.19 30.46
C TYR A 623 43.22 -1.84 28.98
N ASN A 624 44.48 -1.76 28.56
CA ASN A 624 44.85 -1.69 27.13
C ASN A 624 44.81 -3.07 26.42
N ALA A 625 43.92 -4.00 26.81
CA ALA A 625 43.90 -5.36 26.23
C ALA A 625 42.54 -6.09 26.18
N THR A 626 41.37 -5.43 26.24
CA THR A 626 40.05 -6.14 26.14
C THR A 626 39.49 -5.86 24.79
N GLN A 627 38.89 -6.89 24.20
CA GLN A 627 38.15 -6.82 22.94
C GLN A 627 36.89 -5.95 23.12
N TRP A 628 37.07 -4.64 23.14
CA TRP A 628 36.00 -3.72 22.80
C TRP A 628 35.83 -3.81 21.29
N VAL A 629 34.60 -4.03 20.86
CA VAL A 629 34.28 -4.01 19.45
C VAL A 629 33.59 -2.69 19.18
N ARG A 630 34.22 -1.84 18.36
CA ARG A 630 33.58 -0.61 17.91
C ARG A 630 32.25 -0.93 17.23
N HIS A 631 31.19 -0.30 17.73
CA HIS A 631 29.85 -0.38 17.19
C HIS A 631 29.29 1.03 17.02
N GLU A 632 28.70 1.28 15.86
CA GLU A 632 27.98 2.52 15.57
C GLU A 632 26.57 2.17 15.13
N SER A 633 25.58 2.58 15.93
CA SER A 633 24.18 2.31 15.65
C SER A 633 23.63 3.28 14.60
N PRO A 634 22.86 2.79 13.61
CA PRO A 634 22.15 3.65 12.67
C PRO A 634 20.94 4.37 13.29
N SER A 635 20.54 4.02 14.52
CA SER A 635 19.35 4.58 15.20
C SER A 635 19.67 5.16 16.58
N SER A 636 18.70 5.81 17.23
CA SER A 636 18.82 6.27 18.62
C SER A 636 18.79 5.12 19.64
N TYR A 637 18.38 3.92 19.21
CA TYR A 637 18.42 2.68 19.99
C TYR A 637 19.63 1.84 19.58
N ILE A 638 20.42 1.44 20.56
CA ILE A 638 21.53 0.50 20.41
C ILE A 638 20.96 -0.89 20.62
N ASN A 639 20.61 -1.55 19.50
CA ASN A 639 20.04 -2.89 19.51
C ASN A 639 21.15 -3.92 19.72
N LEU A 640 21.26 -4.47 20.94
CA LEU A 640 22.28 -5.44 21.30
C LEU A 640 21.92 -6.84 20.77
N ASP A 641 20.63 -7.17 20.61
CA ASP A 641 20.18 -8.38 19.92
C ASP A 641 20.62 -8.47 18.46
N ALA A 642 20.92 -7.35 17.83
CA ALA A 642 21.41 -7.38 16.45
C ALA A 642 22.89 -7.77 16.36
N VAL A 643 23.65 -7.67 17.46
CA VAL A 643 25.13 -7.69 17.41
C VAL A 643 25.82 -8.57 18.45
N LEU A 644 25.16 -8.99 19.52
CA LEU A 644 25.75 -9.81 20.59
C LEU A 644 25.02 -11.16 20.74
N ARG A 645 25.78 -12.25 20.93
CA ARG A 645 25.26 -13.60 21.23
C ARG A 645 26.15 -14.29 22.29
N PRO A 646 25.59 -15.06 23.24
CA PRO A 646 24.16 -15.24 23.51
C PRO A 646 23.48 -13.96 24.01
N ASN A 647 22.16 -13.90 23.95
CA ASN A 647 21.36 -12.71 24.21
C ASN A 647 20.23 -12.93 25.23
N ASP A 648 20.29 -13.99 26.05
CA ASP A 648 19.42 -14.17 27.21
C ASP A 648 20.29 -14.36 28.45
N HIS A 649 19.84 -13.86 29.61
CA HIS A 649 20.56 -13.98 30.88
C HIS A 649 22.02 -13.49 30.84
N VAL A 650 22.25 -12.37 30.16
CA VAL A 650 23.58 -11.79 29.90
C VAL A 650 23.64 -10.31 30.27
N ALA A 651 24.84 -9.76 30.38
CA ALA A 651 25.08 -8.33 30.44
C ALA A 651 26.10 -7.89 29.38
N ALA A 652 26.03 -6.62 28.99
CA ALA A 652 26.98 -5.97 28.11
C ALA A 652 27.26 -4.55 28.60
N PHE A 653 28.43 -4.06 28.22
CA PHE A 653 28.89 -2.73 28.54
C PHE A 653 29.18 -1.97 27.24
N ALA A 654 28.73 -0.73 27.18
CA ALA A 654 28.96 0.18 26.07
C ALA A 654 29.73 1.42 26.56
N ARG A 655 30.89 1.69 25.98
CA ARG A 655 31.77 2.79 26.41
C ARG A 655 32.04 3.80 25.29
N CYS A 656 31.90 5.08 25.61
CA CYS A 656 32.39 6.18 24.78
C CYS A 656 33.08 7.24 25.66
N VAL A 657 33.75 8.20 25.03
CA VAL A 657 34.38 9.33 25.69
C VAL A 657 33.76 10.62 25.15
N LEU A 658 33.23 11.45 26.04
CA LEU A 658 32.82 12.82 25.72
C LEU A 658 34.03 13.73 25.84
N VAL A 659 34.30 14.54 24.82
CA VAL A 659 35.36 15.54 24.84
C VAL A 659 34.74 16.92 24.80
N ALA A 660 34.82 17.62 25.91
CA ALA A 660 34.23 18.93 26.13
C ALA A 660 35.28 20.05 25.92
N GLN A 661 34.98 21.03 25.08
CA GLN A 661 35.85 22.18 24.83
C GLN A 661 35.90 23.18 26.00
N ARG A 662 34.87 23.17 26.86
CA ARG A 662 34.72 23.98 28.08
C ARG A 662 33.93 23.18 29.12
N PRO A 663 33.86 23.60 30.39
CA PRO A 663 32.94 22.97 31.36
C PRO A 663 31.48 23.10 30.90
N HIS A 664 30.69 22.05 31.10
CA HIS A 664 29.27 22.00 30.75
C HIS A 664 28.45 21.39 31.88
N ARG A 665 27.25 21.92 32.09
CA ARG A 665 26.21 21.23 32.87
C ARG A 665 25.31 20.46 31.92
N LEU A 666 25.37 19.12 31.97
CA LEU A 666 24.71 18.25 31.00
C LEU A 666 23.68 17.36 31.64
N THR A 667 22.54 17.20 30.99
CA THR A 667 21.54 16.18 31.34
C THR A 667 21.70 14.98 30.43
N PHE A 668 21.90 13.81 31.04
CA PHE A 668 21.85 12.51 30.39
C PHE A 668 20.42 11.97 30.47
N HIS A 669 19.87 11.55 29.33
CA HIS A 669 18.59 10.88 29.23
C HIS A 669 18.82 9.44 28.78
N LEU A 670 18.38 8.49 29.59
CA LEU A 670 18.61 7.06 29.42
C LEU A 670 17.28 6.30 29.33
N GLY A 671 17.28 5.25 28.52
CA GLY A 671 16.29 4.18 28.56
C GLY A 671 16.93 2.88 28.10
N ALA A 672 16.53 1.75 28.68
CA ALA A 672 17.07 0.43 28.38
C ALA A 672 15.99 -0.63 28.59
N ASP A 673 16.14 -1.76 27.91
CA ASP A 673 15.44 -3.00 28.27
C ASP A 673 16.13 -3.63 29.50
N ASP A 674 15.33 -4.16 30.40
CA ASP A 674 15.74 -4.75 31.68
C ASP A 674 16.64 -3.85 32.54
N GLY A 675 17.76 -4.38 33.03
CA GLY A 675 18.62 -3.70 34.00
C GLY A 675 19.58 -2.74 33.32
N VAL A 676 19.74 -1.53 33.86
CA VAL A 676 20.69 -0.54 33.34
C VAL A 676 21.40 0.25 34.45
N VAL A 677 22.68 0.51 34.22
CA VAL A 677 23.49 1.40 35.06
C VAL A 677 24.32 2.33 34.16
N LEU A 678 24.36 3.61 34.51
CA LEU A 678 25.14 4.64 33.80
C LEU A 678 26.25 5.15 34.71
N TRP A 679 27.47 5.15 34.19
CA TRP A 679 28.63 5.80 34.80
C TRP A 679 29.13 6.95 33.93
N VAL A 680 29.41 8.10 34.55
CA VAL A 680 29.97 9.29 33.90
C VAL A 680 31.17 9.76 34.72
N GLY A 681 32.34 9.87 34.09
CA GLY A 681 33.58 10.23 34.79
C GLY A 681 33.98 9.25 35.89
N GLY A 682 33.60 7.97 35.73
CA GLY A 682 33.82 6.92 36.73
C GLY A 682 32.84 6.92 37.92
N ARG A 683 31.90 7.88 37.98
CA ARG A 683 30.86 7.92 39.01
C ARG A 683 29.58 7.27 38.50
N ARG A 684 28.97 6.40 39.30
CA ARG A 684 27.64 5.85 39.04
C ARG A 684 26.61 6.97 39.20
N VAL A 685 25.85 7.26 38.15
CA VAL A 685 24.89 8.38 38.11
C VAL A 685 23.44 7.94 37.86
N VAL A 686 23.22 6.74 37.32
CA VAL A 686 21.90 6.09 37.23
C VAL A 686 22.06 4.61 37.57
N GLU A 687 21.14 4.06 38.35
CA GLU A 687 21.01 2.62 38.59
C GLU A 687 19.54 2.22 38.59
N ARG A 688 19.18 1.26 37.74
CA ARG A 688 17.85 0.64 37.69
C ARG A 688 18.01 -0.82 37.33
N LEU A 689 17.69 -1.71 38.26
CA LEU A 689 17.84 -3.16 38.07
C LEU A 689 16.45 -3.84 37.95
N GLY A 690 16.44 -5.08 37.47
CA GLY A 690 15.23 -5.90 37.31
C GLY A 690 14.60 -5.80 35.92
N HIS A 691 13.45 -6.46 35.76
CA HIS A 691 12.79 -6.63 34.46
C HIS A 691 11.94 -5.41 34.07
N HIS A 692 12.25 -4.82 32.92
CA HIS A 692 11.55 -3.62 32.41
C HIS A 692 11.59 -3.59 30.88
N HIS A 693 10.53 -3.07 30.26
CA HIS A 693 10.61 -2.76 28.83
C HIS A 693 11.35 -1.44 28.58
N HIS A 694 12.03 -1.35 27.44
CA HIS A 694 12.65 -0.12 26.97
C HIS A 694 11.66 1.05 26.95
N GLN A 695 12.00 2.09 27.70
CA GLN A 695 11.32 3.39 27.67
C GLN A 695 12.36 4.50 27.69
N PHE A 696 12.56 5.16 26.54
CA PHE A 696 13.55 6.24 26.44
C PHE A 696 13.22 7.43 27.37
N GLY A 697 14.24 7.93 28.06
CA GLY A 697 14.15 9.11 28.91
C GLY A 697 13.46 8.87 30.25
N ARG A 698 13.22 7.60 30.61
CA ARG A 698 12.72 7.14 31.91
C ARG A 698 13.69 7.54 33.03
N ASP A 699 14.99 7.47 32.76
CA ASP A 699 16.03 7.90 33.67
C ASP A 699 16.68 9.19 33.17
N ARG A 700 16.84 10.16 34.08
CA ARG A 700 17.44 11.47 33.78
C ARG A 700 18.37 11.88 34.91
N VAL A 701 19.58 12.31 34.57
CA VAL A 701 20.54 12.82 35.55
C VAL A 701 21.32 13.98 34.97
N THR A 702 21.45 15.06 35.75
CA THR A 702 22.29 16.21 35.40
C THR A 702 23.65 16.06 36.07
N VAL A 703 24.71 16.21 35.28
CA VAL A 703 26.10 16.03 35.70
C VAL A 703 26.91 17.23 35.24
N GLU A 704 27.80 17.73 36.12
CA GLU A 704 28.84 18.69 35.72
C GLU A 704 29.92 17.94 34.93
N LEU A 705 30.06 18.27 33.66
CA LEU A 705 31.09 17.74 32.77
C LEU A 705 32.28 18.72 32.74
N PRO A 706 33.46 18.34 33.25
CA PRO A 706 34.64 19.19 33.16
C PRO A 706 35.10 19.35 31.71
N GLN A 707 35.89 20.40 31.45
CA GLN A 707 36.62 20.52 30.19
C GLN A 707 37.56 19.32 30.01
N GLY A 708 37.67 18.82 28.78
CA GLY A 708 38.51 17.67 28.44
C GLY A 708 37.73 16.37 28.26
N GLU A 709 38.39 15.24 28.46
CA GLU A 709 37.82 13.91 28.22
C GLU A 709 37.10 13.37 29.46
N THR A 710 35.86 12.91 29.29
CA THR A 710 35.08 12.24 30.33
C THR A 710 34.56 10.90 29.80
N PRO A 711 34.94 9.75 30.41
CA PRO A 711 34.42 8.46 30.01
C PRO A 711 32.95 8.31 30.42
N VAL A 712 32.17 7.71 29.53
CA VAL A 712 30.76 7.35 29.75
C VAL A 712 30.61 5.85 29.47
N VAL A 713 30.09 5.12 30.46
CA VAL A 713 29.85 3.68 30.38
C VAL A 713 28.38 3.41 30.67
N VAL A 714 27.74 2.61 29.81
CA VAL A 714 26.40 2.07 30.04
C VAL A 714 26.53 0.57 30.21
N GLY A 715 26.08 0.03 31.33
CA GLY A 715 25.91 -1.41 31.52
C GLY A 715 24.44 -1.75 31.34
N VAL A 716 24.16 -2.77 30.52
CA VAL A 716 22.80 -3.26 30.24
C VAL A 716 22.75 -4.75 30.52
N HIS A 717 21.76 -5.19 31.27
CA HIS A 717 21.50 -6.59 31.59
C HIS A 717 20.25 -7.03 30.82
N GLU A 718 20.26 -8.26 30.35
CA GLU A 718 19.18 -8.91 29.61
C GLU A 718 18.73 -10.16 30.35
N ILE A 719 17.43 -10.27 30.60
CA ILE A 719 16.81 -11.45 31.16
C ILE A 719 16.35 -12.35 30.01
N ASN A 720 15.46 -11.85 29.15
CA ASN A 720 15.05 -12.45 27.89
C ASN A 720 14.27 -11.45 27.04
N GLY A 721 14.30 -11.63 25.72
CA GLY A 721 13.50 -10.82 24.80
C GLY A 721 14.31 -9.81 24.01
N ALA A 722 14.14 -8.51 24.29
CA ALA A 722 14.51 -7.41 23.40
C ALA A 722 15.64 -6.53 23.95
N TRP A 723 16.89 -6.91 23.72
CA TRP A 723 18.02 -6.32 24.42
C TRP A 723 18.57 -5.01 23.81
N GLY A 724 18.66 -3.94 24.61
CA GLY A 724 19.34 -2.71 24.20
C GLY A 724 19.08 -1.45 25.03
N PHE A 725 19.62 -0.31 24.57
CA PHE A 725 19.50 0.98 25.27
C PHE A 725 19.54 2.21 24.35
N SER A 726 19.18 3.37 24.89
CA SER A 726 19.28 4.69 24.26
C SER A 726 19.86 5.70 25.23
N LEU A 727 20.86 6.47 24.79
CA LEU A 727 21.50 7.53 25.61
C LEU A 727 21.56 8.85 24.83
N ARG A 728 20.97 9.91 25.38
CA ARG A 728 21.02 11.28 24.84
C ARG A 728 21.67 12.22 25.84
N ILE A 729 22.40 13.20 25.33
CA ILE A 729 22.87 14.35 26.11
C ILE A 729 22.14 15.63 25.70
N SER A 730 21.88 16.49 26.67
CA SER A 730 21.45 17.88 26.47
C SER A 730 22.14 18.82 27.45
N ASP A 731 22.14 20.12 27.15
CA ASP A 731 22.42 21.17 28.13
C ASP A 731 21.19 21.43 29.04
N GLU A 732 21.25 22.50 29.83
CA GLU A 732 20.20 22.93 30.77
C GLU A 732 18.89 23.34 30.08
N ASP A 733 18.96 23.81 28.85
CA ASP A 733 17.82 24.19 28.04
C ASP A 733 17.22 22.99 27.29
N GLY A 734 17.77 21.79 27.48
CA GLY A 734 17.39 20.59 26.74
C GLY A 734 17.95 20.58 25.30
N LEU A 735 18.82 21.51 24.95
CA LEU A 735 19.47 21.65 23.66
C LEU A 735 20.68 20.70 23.53
N PRO A 736 21.10 20.32 22.31
CA PRO A 736 22.37 19.62 22.11
C PRO A 736 23.53 20.48 22.60
N PRO A 737 24.40 19.97 23.47
CA PRO A 737 25.47 20.78 24.01
C PRO A 737 26.51 21.09 22.91
N GLU A 738 26.69 22.38 22.63
CA GLU A 738 27.74 22.88 21.75
C GLU A 738 29.13 22.63 22.36
N GLY A 739 30.16 22.46 21.53
CA GLY A 739 31.53 22.26 22.03
C GLY A 739 31.82 20.89 22.63
N ILE A 740 30.90 19.93 22.50
CA ILE A 740 31.12 18.53 22.89
C ILE A 740 31.34 17.67 21.65
N THR A 741 32.32 16.77 21.68
CA THR A 741 32.53 15.72 20.67
C THR A 741 32.49 14.34 21.33
N VAL A 742 32.14 13.31 20.56
CA VAL A 742 32.01 11.93 21.07
C VAL A 742 33.08 11.10 20.38
N LYS A 743 33.99 10.50 21.16
CA LYS A 743 34.96 9.53 20.68
C LYS A 743 34.48 8.12 21.07
N PRO A 744 34.19 7.22 20.11
CA PRO A 744 33.99 5.82 20.46
C PRO A 744 35.29 5.24 21.02
N SER A 745 35.18 4.38 22.02
CA SER A 745 36.33 3.62 22.52
C SER A 745 36.74 2.59 21.46
N ALA A 746 38.05 2.48 21.20
CA ALA A 746 38.61 1.50 20.26
C ALA A 746 38.40 0.07 20.76
#